data_AF-A0A6C1S1N0-F1
#
_entry.id   AF-A0A6C1S1N0-F1
#
_cell.length_a   1.000
_cell.length_b   1.000
_cell.length_c   1.000
_cell.angle_alpha   90.00
_cell.angle_beta   90.00
_cell.angle_gamma   90.00
#
_symmetry.space_group_name_H-M   'P 1'
#
loop_
_entity.id
_entity.type
_entity.pdbx_description
1 polymer ?
#
loop_
_entity_poly.entity_id
_entity_poly.type
_entity_poly.pdbx_seq_one_letter_code
_entity_poly.pdbx_strand_id
1 'polypeptide(L)'
;MRLAVNTGLWLLLATVITPGLNASKLTGIKVLDQGYLIVHFKDGDVKFVDDGTGPTAFAGHASDPDNSYVVTYGEPLNTDISAETGLWKILSDDDPYYGPEGVSPVAVFRKTRVNGMSYTGWDPDISDHGFDYTKEHFIYLQLPSSMQQGSTYTVKIDQKLGSDVTETSVKYDIFNHVSEAVHVNLVGYMSSSRIKAADLYHFMGDGGNRDYSDFEGNEIFIFDVNSEDVHSVGRVAFWMESQTEANWNLTGSDVWTADFTGFNEPGTYRLVVEGVGASQDFEIRDDIYRVPYKVSILGYYYMRIGEDRMDMVPVPRRPLWIPNADPPDTEIIVTEMHPFHPEWRTFSSGDPWDRPVDWIPYIKEGRPTNPNAIGGHSDALDWDRHLAHVVNVYDLLLAYILSDGTLDNDDLRIAESGNGIPDILDEARNEVDFWLNLRYRGGYSHGLTNPDGNNRLYQAGNTAIAAWANALNSSMMSYCFQISGHDDLARAYRDSAIVAYNYAEASPDPMLDDRVEGIRGRDFKMMTAAYLYNITGDTRYEDILKNESIVTAPDSEIHRQRSHNQLWGAAAYLLTKQTVNYPDLFENMKSSIISEAKEKEADFVTKRPSRRGYAPEQAWWQTTQDMHRTIIAHAVTDNPDQKTTFLDALLLEAGWGLGRNPLNKIQMTTATTDLADKRSFENIYTSGRNDGTPGLHPGHTPYLNTESWGGHMVGSNPGIVFDRFYYPEIDNWPHAEKYINTRFIWTHSEFTPRQTMRGKALLYAYLYGLYKNDTDFNYDIDDKSRIDISSENPWYWQYNGKTILMLGGSWQDNLFNHPGGLEEHLDVLASVGGNYLRNTMSHRNVGNVFAYERNEEGLFDLNRFNPEYWGRFDNFVRLAFERDMIVQIELWDPADLYHDHQSFGGWSHHPFNPANNINYTSEETGLPNVIEYGAVPVPTEHTFFKSVPALDNNRIVLQYQQAYVDKLLSISLRYPNILYSMHNETGEKVEFGDYWADYFRQKAEEAGVIIHITDMRRGENVRSDDHAHIFDNPERYTFVDISQNNATLGYGQRHYDNIMFVRERLSTHPRPINNNKNYGPNRGGEETVSRMGRMIFAGSAGVRFHRPHPHEDPAYMYAESEWGLGLSPRAQKIIKSLRMATDELDIALTKPGNDLLSDREDNEAYLLAEPGRQYALYFPDGGSVVLDMSHASGQWNSRWINLDQAEWSVSRQIRAGQNVKIDAPGHGHWIVVLLPAP
;
A
#
# COMPACT_ATOMS: atom_id res chain seq x y z
N MET A 1 -6.50 20.32 21.75
CA MET A 1 -7.45 21.41 21.43
C MET A 1 -8.31 20.92 20.27
N ARG A 2 -9.63 20.71 20.52
CA ARG A 2 -10.77 20.35 19.61
C ARG A 2 -10.63 19.06 18.76
N LEU A 3 -11.32 17.92 18.97
CA LEU A 3 -12.76 17.52 19.08
C LEU A 3 -13.60 17.62 17.78
N ALA A 4 -13.96 16.46 17.21
CA ALA A 4 -15.22 16.08 16.53
C ALA A 4 -15.13 14.56 16.22
N VAL A 5 -15.71 13.62 16.97
CA VAL A 5 -17.12 13.15 17.09
C VAL A 5 -17.75 12.76 15.76
N ASN A 6 -17.87 11.44 15.52
CA ASN A 6 -19.07 10.85 14.94
C ASN A 6 -19.38 9.52 15.66
N THR A 7 -20.64 9.41 16.09
CA THR A 7 -21.17 8.46 17.07
C THR A 7 -21.77 7.23 16.39
N GLY A 8 -21.19 6.05 16.63
CA GLY A 8 -21.79 4.74 16.38
C GLY A 8 -22.25 4.11 17.70
N LEU A 9 -23.43 3.49 17.69
CA LEU A 9 -24.25 3.09 18.81
C LEU A 9 -23.57 2.05 19.74
N TRP A 10 -23.01 2.49 20.88
CA TRP A 10 -22.69 1.58 21.99
C TRP A 10 -23.93 1.39 22.86
N LEU A 11 -24.48 0.18 22.89
CA LEU A 11 -25.42 -0.21 23.93
C LEU A 11 -24.70 -0.15 25.29
N LEU A 12 -25.07 0.85 26.11
CA LEU A 12 -24.70 0.90 27.52
C LEU A 12 -25.29 -0.32 28.24
N LEU A 13 -24.45 -1.31 28.54
CA LEU A 13 -24.66 -2.20 29.68
C LEU A 13 -24.46 -1.35 30.94
N ALA A 14 -25.56 -1.04 31.62
CA ALA A 14 -25.54 -0.40 32.92
C ALA A 14 -24.80 -1.30 33.92
N THR A 15 -23.53 -1.00 34.19
CA THR A 15 -22.78 -1.59 35.29
C THR A 15 -23.35 -1.02 36.59
N VAL A 16 -24.27 -1.75 37.21
CA VAL A 16 -24.49 -1.62 38.65
C VAL A 16 -23.16 -1.99 39.29
N ILE A 17 -22.49 -1.04 39.93
CA ILE A 17 -21.32 -1.31 40.76
C ILE A 17 -21.82 -2.07 41.99
N THR A 18 -21.95 -3.39 41.84
CA THR A 18 -21.91 -4.32 42.96
C THR A 18 -20.47 -4.34 43.49
N PRO A 19 -20.25 -4.39 44.81
CA PRO A 19 -18.91 -4.62 45.34
C PRO A 19 -18.41 -5.93 44.76
N GLY A 20 -17.34 -5.87 43.95
CA GLY A 20 -16.83 -7.01 43.18
C GLY A 20 -16.59 -8.21 44.08
N LEU A 21 -17.20 -9.35 43.72
CA LEU A 21 -16.81 -10.64 44.26
C LEU A 21 -15.34 -10.86 43.86
N ASN A 22 -14.47 -11.12 44.83
CA ASN A 22 -13.05 -11.39 44.62
C ASN A 22 -12.92 -12.81 44.03
N ALA A 23 -13.07 -12.96 42.72
CA ALA A 23 -13.28 -14.24 42.02
C ALA A 23 -12.75 -14.18 40.56
N SER A 24 -12.76 -15.31 39.84
CA SER A 24 -12.33 -15.41 38.44
C SER A 24 -13.21 -14.53 37.54
N LYS A 25 -12.57 -13.76 36.66
CA LYS A 25 -13.23 -12.70 35.89
C LYS A 25 -13.78 -13.25 34.58
N LEU A 26 -15.07 -13.06 34.34
CA LEU A 26 -15.65 -13.29 33.02
C LEU A 26 -15.12 -12.23 32.03
N THR A 27 -14.35 -12.67 31.03
CA THR A 27 -13.83 -11.79 29.97
C THR A 27 -14.76 -11.69 28.77
N GLY A 28 -15.65 -12.66 28.58
CA GLY A 28 -16.69 -12.57 27.57
C GLY A 28 -17.48 -13.86 27.39
N ILE A 29 -18.57 -13.75 26.65
CA ILE A 29 -19.34 -14.86 26.09
C ILE A 29 -19.32 -14.72 24.57
N LYS A 30 -19.02 -15.81 23.87
CA LYS A 30 -19.00 -15.89 22.40
C LYS A 30 -19.92 -17.01 21.94
N VAL A 31 -20.28 -16.96 20.67
CA VAL A 31 -20.93 -18.07 19.97
C VAL A 31 -19.87 -18.77 19.12
N LEU A 32 -19.77 -20.08 19.22
CA LEU A 32 -18.93 -20.89 18.34
C LEU A 32 -19.69 -21.21 17.04
N ASP A 33 -20.91 -21.71 17.21
CA ASP A 33 -21.90 -21.96 16.16
C ASP A 33 -23.29 -22.03 16.80
N GLN A 34 -24.35 -22.22 16.01
CA GLN A 34 -25.74 -22.31 16.48
C GLN A 34 -25.96 -23.32 17.61
N GLY A 35 -25.10 -24.34 17.77
CA GLY A 35 -25.20 -25.36 18.81
C GLY A 35 -24.31 -25.14 20.03
N TYR A 36 -23.43 -24.13 20.03
CA TYR A 36 -22.40 -23.97 21.07
C TYR A 36 -22.14 -22.52 21.49
N LEU A 37 -22.12 -22.30 22.80
CA LEU A 37 -21.63 -21.06 23.42
C LEU A 37 -20.25 -21.27 24.04
N ILE A 38 -19.40 -20.24 24.02
CA ILE A 38 -18.10 -20.19 24.70
C ILE A 38 -18.17 -19.15 25.82
N VAL A 39 -17.98 -19.58 27.06
CA VAL A 39 -17.83 -18.69 28.22
C VAL A 39 -16.35 -18.60 28.57
N HIS A 40 -15.77 -17.41 28.49
CA HIS A 40 -14.33 -17.17 28.67
C HIS A 40 -14.05 -16.49 30.01
N PHE A 41 -13.20 -17.12 30.82
CA PHE A 41 -12.74 -16.61 32.10
C PHE A 41 -11.23 -16.40 32.12
N LYS A 42 -10.78 -15.45 32.94
CA LYS A 42 -9.38 -15.29 33.33
C LYS A 42 -9.28 -15.24 34.86
N ASP A 43 -8.28 -15.93 35.42
CA ASP A 43 -8.00 -15.88 36.86
C ASP A 43 -7.20 -14.62 37.27
N GLY A 44 -6.60 -13.95 36.29
CA GLY A 44 -5.73 -12.79 36.47
C GLY A 44 -5.06 -12.37 35.16
N ASP A 45 -4.26 -11.30 35.23
CA ASP A 45 -3.41 -10.81 34.15
C ASP A 45 -1.95 -10.75 34.61
N VAL A 46 -1.02 -10.66 33.65
CA VAL A 46 0.36 -10.26 33.94
C VAL A 46 0.52 -8.77 33.63
N LYS A 47 1.21 -8.05 34.51
CA LYS A 47 1.58 -6.66 34.32
C LYS A 47 3.07 -6.55 34.15
N PHE A 48 3.44 -5.73 33.17
CA PHE A 48 4.81 -5.37 32.87
C PHE A 48 4.91 -3.84 32.93
N VAL A 49 5.83 -3.35 33.75
CA VAL A 49 6.05 -1.93 33.97
C VAL A 49 7.36 -1.53 33.32
N ASP A 50 7.29 -0.80 32.22
CA ASP A 50 8.45 -0.15 31.61
C ASP A 50 8.05 1.29 31.33
N ASP A 51 8.56 2.23 32.14
CA ASP A 51 8.34 3.67 31.95
C ASP A 51 9.43 4.32 31.07
N GLY A 52 10.35 3.52 30.52
CA GLY A 52 11.42 3.94 29.63
C GLY A 52 12.56 4.59 30.39
N THR A 53 12.56 4.47 31.72
CA THR A 53 13.57 5.05 32.60
C THR A 53 14.23 3.96 33.45
N GLY A 54 15.49 4.17 33.83
CA GLY A 54 16.24 3.22 34.66
C GLY A 54 17.11 2.23 33.86
N PRO A 55 17.85 1.36 34.56
CA PRO A 55 18.91 0.53 33.98
C PRO A 55 18.41 -0.67 33.16
N THR A 56 17.13 -1.04 33.29
CA THR A 56 16.47 -2.14 32.56
C THR A 56 15.64 -1.64 31.38
N ALA A 57 15.54 -0.32 31.19
CA ALA A 57 14.90 0.26 30.01
C ALA A 57 15.64 -0.21 28.75
N PHE A 58 14.89 -0.70 27.75
CA PHE A 58 15.41 -1.22 26.48
C PHE A 58 16.26 -2.51 26.57
N ALA A 59 16.34 -3.14 27.74
CA ALA A 59 17.11 -4.37 27.93
C ALA A 59 16.38 -5.64 27.41
N GLY A 60 15.20 -5.48 26.78
CA GLY A 60 14.31 -6.60 26.46
C GLY A 60 13.92 -7.36 27.73
N HIS A 61 13.59 -8.66 27.59
CA HIS A 61 13.11 -9.58 28.64
C HIS A 61 13.95 -9.72 29.94
N ALA A 62 15.04 -8.95 30.12
CA ALA A 62 15.88 -8.95 31.30
C ALA A 62 15.03 -8.92 32.58
N SER A 63 15.28 -9.89 33.47
CA SER A 63 14.51 -10.12 34.69
C SER A 63 14.50 -8.89 35.59
N ASP A 64 13.42 -8.12 35.54
CA ASP A 64 13.09 -7.08 36.52
C ASP A 64 11.90 -7.55 37.37
N PRO A 65 12.13 -8.35 38.43
CA PRO A 65 11.07 -8.97 39.22
C PRO A 65 10.20 -7.95 39.95
N ASP A 66 10.66 -6.69 40.09
CA ASP A 66 9.89 -5.61 40.70
C ASP A 66 8.89 -4.98 39.70
N ASN A 67 9.13 -5.16 38.39
CA ASN A 67 8.36 -4.58 37.29
C ASN A 67 7.64 -5.61 36.42
N SER A 68 7.63 -6.88 36.82
CA SER A 68 6.91 -7.97 36.17
C SER A 68 6.19 -8.78 37.23
N TYR A 69 4.85 -8.78 37.24
CA TYR A 69 4.08 -9.48 38.28
C TYR A 69 2.69 -9.91 37.80
N VAL A 70 2.16 -10.98 38.42
CA VAL A 70 0.78 -11.43 38.23
C VAL A 70 -0.16 -10.62 39.10
N VAL A 71 -1.28 -10.18 38.52
CA VAL A 71 -2.41 -9.59 39.22
C VAL A 71 -3.57 -10.57 39.15
N THR A 72 -3.90 -11.22 40.27
CA THR A 72 -5.05 -12.12 40.37
C THR A 72 -6.34 -11.34 40.62
N TYR A 73 -7.47 -11.84 40.10
CA TYR A 73 -8.78 -11.22 40.31
C TYR A 73 -9.52 -11.74 41.57
N GLY A 74 -8.97 -12.77 42.22
CA GLY A 74 -9.49 -13.35 43.46
C GLY A 74 -9.37 -14.88 43.45
N GLU A 75 -10.38 -15.58 43.95
CA GLU A 75 -10.42 -17.05 43.89
C GLU A 75 -10.51 -17.54 42.43
N PRO A 76 -9.64 -18.48 41.99
CA PRO A 76 -9.69 -19.05 40.65
C PRO A 76 -11.02 -19.73 40.33
N LEU A 77 -11.29 -19.92 39.03
CA LEU A 77 -12.46 -20.68 38.59
C LEU A 77 -12.40 -22.10 39.17
N ASN A 78 -13.50 -22.58 39.75
CA ASN A 78 -13.58 -23.94 40.27
C ASN A 78 -13.69 -24.94 39.12
N THR A 79 -12.53 -25.36 38.62
CA THR A 79 -12.48 -26.22 37.44
C THR A 79 -12.93 -27.65 37.68
N ASP A 80 -12.90 -28.13 38.92
CA ASP A 80 -13.25 -29.52 39.26
C ASP A 80 -14.73 -29.83 39.00
N ILE A 81 -15.58 -28.81 39.11
CA ILE A 81 -17.03 -28.91 38.89
C ILE A 81 -17.50 -28.16 37.64
N SER A 82 -16.59 -27.48 36.93
CA SER A 82 -16.95 -26.60 35.79
C SER A 82 -17.68 -27.31 34.64
N ALA A 83 -17.47 -28.61 34.48
CA ALA A 83 -18.15 -29.46 33.50
C ALA A 83 -19.55 -29.96 33.93
N GLU A 84 -19.99 -29.66 35.16
CA GLU A 84 -21.32 -30.07 35.64
C GLU A 84 -22.41 -29.22 34.96
N THR A 85 -23.22 -29.85 34.09
CA THR A 85 -24.30 -29.18 33.34
C THR A 85 -25.31 -28.46 34.25
N GLY A 86 -25.52 -28.94 35.48
CA GLY A 86 -26.44 -28.36 36.45
C GLY A 86 -26.00 -27.00 37.02
N LEU A 87 -24.75 -26.58 36.81
CA LEU A 87 -24.24 -25.27 37.23
C LEU A 87 -24.46 -24.17 36.19
N TRP A 88 -25.01 -24.54 35.04
CA TRP A 88 -25.24 -23.65 33.90
C TRP A 88 -26.71 -23.69 33.51
N LYS A 89 -27.29 -22.52 33.21
CA LYS A 89 -28.66 -22.42 32.68
C LYS A 89 -28.69 -21.42 31.55
N ILE A 90 -29.20 -21.81 30.38
CA ILE A 90 -29.38 -20.92 29.23
C ILE A 90 -30.85 -20.52 29.15
N LEU A 91 -31.10 -19.22 29.09
CA LEU A 91 -32.43 -18.60 28.99
C LEU A 91 -32.50 -17.81 27.68
N SER A 92 -33.70 -17.67 27.14
CA SER A 92 -33.98 -16.70 26.09
C SER A 92 -35.44 -16.29 26.19
N ASP A 93 -35.69 -14.98 26.17
CA ASP A 93 -37.06 -14.45 26.09
C ASP A 93 -37.59 -14.51 24.64
N ASP A 94 -36.67 -14.57 23.66
CA ASP A 94 -36.98 -14.53 22.23
C ASP A 94 -37.06 -15.94 21.61
N ASP A 95 -36.45 -16.95 22.25
CA ASP A 95 -36.50 -18.35 21.84
C ASP A 95 -37.34 -19.19 22.82
N PRO A 96 -38.57 -19.60 22.43
CA PRO A 96 -39.48 -20.36 23.29
C PRO A 96 -38.93 -21.70 23.80
N TYR A 97 -37.92 -22.28 23.15
CA TYR A 97 -37.32 -23.54 23.62
C TYR A 97 -36.62 -23.35 24.96
N TYR A 98 -35.90 -22.23 25.12
CA TYR A 98 -35.15 -21.92 26.34
C TYR A 98 -36.05 -21.25 27.37
N GLY A 99 -36.83 -20.25 26.93
CA GLY A 99 -37.78 -19.53 27.75
C GLY A 99 -37.16 -18.85 28.98
N PRO A 100 -38.01 -18.26 29.84
CA PRO A 100 -37.57 -17.52 31.03
C PRO A 100 -37.17 -18.44 32.19
N GLU A 101 -37.60 -19.70 32.17
CA GLU A 101 -37.15 -20.68 33.17
C GLU A 101 -35.75 -21.19 32.82
N GLY A 102 -35.38 -21.27 31.55
CA GLY A 102 -34.07 -21.72 31.09
C GLY A 102 -33.88 -23.24 31.12
N VAL A 103 -32.92 -23.71 30.33
CA VAL A 103 -32.55 -25.11 30.18
C VAL A 103 -31.06 -25.32 30.44
N SER A 104 -30.69 -26.49 30.95
CA SER A 104 -29.28 -26.86 31.11
C SER A 104 -28.67 -27.27 29.76
N PRO A 105 -27.36 -27.04 29.54
CA PRO A 105 -26.66 -27.57 28.39
C PRO A 105 -26.65 -29.11 28.40
N VAL A 106 -26.51 -29.72 27.22
CA VAL A 106 -26.39 -31.18 27.04
C VAL A 106 -25.07 -31.68 27.60
N ALA A 107 -24.00 -30.94 27.34
CA ALA A 107 -22.65 -31.20 27.81
C ALA A 107 -21.92 -29.88 28.04
N VAL A 108 -20.91 -29.92 28.90
CA VAL A 108 -20.01 -28.80 29.14
C VAL A 108 -18.58 -29.28 29.00
N PHE A 109 -17.82 -28.61 28.15
CA PHE A 109 -16.42 -28.90 27.88
C PHE A 109 -15.53 -27.75 28.33
N ARG A 110 -14.25 -28.02 28.53
CA ARG A 110 -13.27 -27.06 29.01
C ARG A 110 -11.97 -27.16 28.24
N LYS A 111 -11.46 -25.99 27.87
CA LYS A 111 -10.08 -25.75 27.47
C LYS A 111 -9.45 -24.77 28.44
N THR A 112 -8.34 -25.13 29.09
CA THR A 112 -7.58 -24.27 30.01
C THR A 112 -6.15 -24.16 29.54
N ARG A 113 -5.61 -22.94 29.56
CA ARG A 113 -4.19 -22.68 29.26
C ARG A 113 -3.64 -21.51 30.07
N VAL A 114 -2.33 -21.37 30.06
CA VAL A 114 -1.64 -20.20 30.61
C VAL A 114 -1.90 -19.01 29.70
N ASN A 115 -2.39 -17.90 30.28
CA ASN A 115 -2.61 -16.64 29.55
C ASN A 115 -1.53 -15.59 29.83
N GLY A 116 -0.58 -15.88 30.72
CA GLY A 116 0.60 -15.06 30.96
C GLY A 116 1.51 -15.67 32.04
N MET A 117 2.79 -15.34 31.98
CA MET A 117 3.81 -15.70 32.97
C MET A 117 4.60 -14.46 33.39
N SER A 118 5.11 -14.46 34.62
CA SER A 118 6.09 -13.50 35.13
C SER A 118 7.26 -14.25 35.78
N TYR A 119 8.50 -13.79 35.60
CA TYR A 119 9.62 -14.30 36.39
C TYR A 119 9.64 -13.71 37.80
N THR A 120 9.90 -14.57 38.78
CA THR A 120 10.41 -14.21 40.09
C THR A 120 11.93 -14.47 40.07
N GLY A 121 12.69 -13.83 40.97
CA GLY A 121 14.16 -13.88 40.92
C GLY A 121 14.76 -15.30 40.86
N TRP A 122 16.06 -15.39 40.53
CA TRP A 122 16.79 -16.67 40.47
C TRP A 122 16.64 -17.46 41.78
N ASP A 123 16.20 -18.72 41.67
CA ASP A 123 16.08 -19.65 42.80
C ASP A 123 17.20 -20.71 42.72
N PRO A 124 18.19 -20.66 43.62
CA PRO A 124 19.30 -21.60 43.62
C PRO A 124 18.89 -23.05 43.96
N ASP A 125 17.77 -23.26 44.65
CA ASP A 125 17.34 -24.58 45.11
C ASP A 125 16.78 -25.43 43.95
N ILE A 126 16.12 -24.79 42.98
CA ILE A 126 15.68 -25.41 41.72
C ILE A 126 16.66 -25.16 40.56
N SER A 127 17.67 -24.31 40.78
CA SER A 127 18.63 -23.88 39.76
C SER A 127 17.94 -23.35 38.49
N ASP A 128 16.88 -22.58 38.69
CA ASP A 128 16.05 -21.96 37.66
C ASP A 128 15.42 -20.66 38.20
N HIS A 129 14.84 -19.86 37.32
CA HIS A 129 14.01 -18.74 37.75
C HIS A 129 12.68 -19.25 38.30
N GLY A 130 12.26 -18.74 39.45
CA GLY A 130 10.88 -18.89 39.86
C GLY A 130 9.96 -18.16 38.87
N PHE A 131 8.70 -18.56 38.77
CA PHE A 131 7.73 -17.84 37.95
C PHE A 131 6.34 -17.91 38.56
N ASP A 132 5.64 -16.79 38.46
CA ASP A 132 4.21 -16.70 38.69
C ASP A 132 3.48 -16.81 37.35
N TYR A 133 2.24 -17.28 37.38
CA TYR A 133 1.42 -17.46 36.19
C TYR A 133 -0.04 -17.15 36.48
N THR A 134 -0.79 -16.94 35.41
CA THR A 134 -2.26 -16.89 35.44
C THR A 134 -2.81 -17.77 34.31
N LYS A 135 -4.09 -18.14 34.43
CA LYS A 135 -4.78 -19.02 33.50
C LYS A 135 -5.98 -18.34 32.87
N GLU A 136 -6.33 -18.83 31.69
CA GLU A 136 -7.62 -18.59 31.08
C GLU A 136 -8.36 -19.91 30.81
N HIS A 137 -9.68 -19.84 30.88
CA HIS A 137 -10.58 -20.98 30.73
C HIS A 137 -11.64 -20.66 29.68
N PHE A 138 -11.77 -21.54 28.69
CA PHE A 138 -12.86 -21.52 27.72
C PHE A 138 -13.80 -22.67 28.05
N ILE A 139 -15.01 -22.34 28.47
CA ILE A 139 -16.07 -23.30 28.80
C ILE A 139 -17.04 -23.35 27.62
N TYR A 140 -17.17 -24.52 27.00
CA TYR A 140 -18.06 -24.72 25.87
C TYR A 140 -19.36 -25.35 26.36
N LEU A 141 -20.47 -24.68 26.12
CA LEU A 141 -21.80 -25.17 26.48
C LEU A 141 -22.46 -25.73 25.23
N GLN A 142 -22.62 -27.06 25.18
CA GLN A 142 -23.38 -27.70 24.11
C GLN A 142 -24.87 -27.49 24.35
N LEU A 143 -25.54 -26.85 23.40
CA LEU A 143 -26.93 -26.49 23.52
C LEU A 143 -27.86 -27.67 23.15
N PRO A 144 -29.01 -27.82 23.85
CA PRO A 144 -30.00 -28.85 23.56
C PRO A 144 -30.88 -28.58 22.33
N SER A 145 -30.84 -27.35 21.80
CA SER A 145 -31.46 -26.92 20.55
C SER A 145 -30.53 -25.90 19.88
N SER A 146 -30.66 -25.71 18.56
CA SER A 146 -29.93 -24.64 17.88
C SER A 146 -30.47 -23.26 18.27
N MET A 147 -29.56 -22.28 18.36
CA MET A 147 -29.91 -20.88 18.53
C MET A 147 -30.63 -20.33 17.30
N GLN A 148 -31.53 -19.37 17.51
CA GLN A 148 -32.31 -18.68 16.48
C GLN A 148 -31.71 -17.31 16.18
N GLN A 149 -31.45 -17.04 14.90
CA GLN A 149 -30.87 -15.78 14.44
C GLN A 149 -31.68 -14.58 14.95
N GLY A 150 -30.99 -13.62 15.57
CA GLY A 150 -31.56 -12.41 16.16
C GLY A 150 -31.93 -12.52 17.64
N SER A 151 -32.06 -13.73 18.19
CA SER A 151 -32.44 -13.97 19.59
C SER A 151 -31.30 -13.71 20.57
N THR A 152 -31.64 -13.27 21.78
CA THR A 152 -30.66 -13.09 22.87
C THR A 152 -30.66 -14.29 23.82
N TYR A 153 -29.48 -14.80 24.14
CA TYR A 153 -29.28 -15.93 25.06
C TYR A 153 -28.55 -15.46 26.31
N THR A 154 -29.15 -15.70 27.47
CA THR A 154 -28.58 -15.38 28.78
C THR A 154 -28.13 -16.66 29.47
N VAL A 155 -26.85 -16.74 29.81
CA VAL A 155 -26.26 -17.85 30.56
C VAL A 155 -26.21 -17.45 32.04
N LYS A 156 -26.94 -18.16 32.89
CA LYS A 156 -26.80 -18.12 34.36
C LYS A 156 -25.64 -19.01 34.77
N ILE A 157 -24.84 -18.49 35.68
CA ILE A 157 -23.59 -19.06 36.18
C ILE A 157 -23.78 -19.28 37.69
N ASP A 158 -23.71 -20.53 38.15
CA ASP A 158 -23.82 -20.85 39.58
C ASP A 158 -22.63 -20.27 40.35
N GLN A 159 -22.88 -19.62 41.49
CA GLN A 159 -21.84 -19.01 42.33
C GLN A 159 -20.76 -19.99 42.81
N LYS A 160 -21.05 -21.30 42.85
CA LYS A 160 -20.06 -22.34 43.18
C LYS A 160 -18.89 -22.40 42.21
N LEU A 161 -19.05 -21.90 40.99
CA LEU A 161 -18.00 -21.85 39.98
C LEU A 161 -16.90 -20.84 40.31
N GLY A 162 -17.14 -19.88 41.20
CA GLY A 162 -16.17 -18.83 41.51
C GLY A 162 -16.03 -17.81 40.37
N SER A 163 -17.15 -17.43 39.75
CA SER A 163 -17.21 -16.30 38.80
C SER A 163 -17.51 -14.98 39.52
N ASP A 164 -16.94 -13.89 39.01
CA ASP A 164 -17.25 -12.52 39.44
C ASP A 164 -18.68 -12.05 39.08
N VAL A 165 -19.36 -12.77 38.19
CA VAL A 165 -20.75 -12.51 37.77
C VAL A 165 -21.60 -13.78 37.88
N THR A 166 -22.91 -13.60 38.05
CA THR A 166 -23.87 -14.71 38.10
C THR A 166 -24.60 -14.95 36.78
N GLU A 167 -24.41 -14.05 35.81
CA GLU A 167 -25.01 -14.19 34.49
C GLU A 167 -24.29 -13.34 33.44
N THR A 168 -24.47 -13.70 32.17
CA THR A 168 -24.03 -12.93 31.01
C THR A 168 -24.92 -13.23 29.81
N SER A 169 -24.95 -12.37 28.81
CA SER A 169 -25.82 -12.52 27.63
C SER A 169 -25.07 -12.28 26.33
N VAL A 170 -25.50 -12.96 25.28
CA VAL A 170 -25.02 -12.77 23.91
C VAL A 170 -26.20 -12.79 22.95
N LYS A 171 -26.19 -11.91 21.96
CA LYS A 171 -27.13 -11.96 20.83
C LYS A 171 -26.56 -12.89 19.77
N TYR A 172 -27.34 -13.86 19.33
CA TYR A 172 -26.95 -14.71 18.20
C TYR A 172 -27.24 -13.97 16.90
N ASP A 173 -26.20 -13.45 16.26
CA ASP A 173 -26.29 -12.77 14.98
C ASP A 173 -25.08 -13.12 14.11
N ILE A 174 -25.24 -14.00 13.13
CA ILE A 174 -24.14 -14.54 12.31
C ILE A 174 -23.30 -13.47 11.60
N PHE A 175 -23.84 -12.27 11.35
CA PHE A 175 -23.10 -11.21 10.64
C PHE A 175 -22.20 -10.37 11.57
N ASN A 176 -22.51 -10.35 12.86
CA ASN A 176 -21.88 -9.46 13.83
C ASN A 176 -21.12 -10.19 14.94
N HIS A 177 -21.41 -11.47 15.20
CA HIS A 177 -20.63 -12.24 16.15
C HIS A 177 -19.47 -12.96 15.44
N VAL A 178 -18.27 -12.77 15.97
CA VAL A 178 -17.11 -13.49 15.47
C VAL A 178 -17.04 -14.89 16.07
N SER A 179 -17.07 -15.91 15.22
CA SER A 179 -16.79 -17.28 15.60
C SER A 179 -15.29 -17.55 15.54
N GLU A 180 -14.76 -18.27 16.53
CA GLU A 180 -13.35 -18.69 16.53
C GLU A 180 -13.08 -19.82 15.53
N ALA A 181 -14.12 -20.42 14.93
CA ALA A 181 -14.00 -21.52 13.98
C ALA A 181 -13.73 -21.07 12.53
N VAL A 182 -13.95 -19.79 12.22
CA VAL A 182 -13.78 -19.26 10.85
C VAL A 182 -12.40 -18.61 10.73
N HIS A 183 -11.53 -19.27 9.97
CA HIS A 183 -10.12 -18.88 9.82
C HIS A 183 -9.89 -18.20 8.47
N VAL A 184 -9.40 -16.96 8.50
CA VAL A 184 -9.13 -16.12 7.31
C VAL A 184 -7.75 -15.49 7.40
N ASN A 185 -7.21 -15.03 6.28
CA ASN A 185 -6.12 -14.05 6.30
C ASN A 185 -6.63 -12.75 6.96
N LEU A 186 -6.07 -12.39 8.12
CA LEU A 186 -6.53 -11.25 8.92
C LEU A 186 -6.12 -9.90 8.34
N VAL A 187 -5.12 -9.89 7.45
CA VAL A 187 -4.76 -8.68 6.69
C VAL A 187 -5.78 -8.53 5.57
N GLY A 188 -5.91 -9.55 4.73
CA GLY A 188 -6.87 -9.54 3.64
C GLY A 188 -6.48 -10.34 2.42
N TYR A 189 -7.08 -10.01 1.28
CA TYR A 189 -6.87 -10.67 0.00
C TYR A 189 -6.71 -9.62 -1.11
N MET A 190 -5.95 -9.95 -2.15
CA MET A 190 -5.90 -9.09 -3.33
C MET A 190 -7.21 -9.16 -4.10
N SER A 191 -7.66 -8.04 -4.67
CA SER A 191 -8.89 -7.98 -5.47
C SER A 191 -8.79 -8.99 -6.61
N SER A 192 -7.67 -8.98 -7.32
CA SER A 192 -7.33 -9.91 -8.41
C SER A 192 -7.03 -11.36 -7.99
N SER A 193 -6.96 -11.65 -6.68
CA SER A 193 -6.55 -12.98 -6.21
C SER A 193 -7.48 -14.07 -6.69
N ARG A 194 -6.91 -15.06 -7.39
CA ARG A 194 -7.58 -16.29 -7.82
C ARG A 194 -7.98 -17.19 -6.66
N ILE A 195 -7.30 -17.10 -5.51
CA ILE A 195 -7.68 -17.85 -4.32
C ILE A 195 -7.94 -16.88 -3.17
N LYS A 196 -9.16 -16.95 -2.64
CA LYS A 196 -9.55 -16.30 -1.39
C LYS A 196 -9.97 -17.38 -0.41
N ALA A 197 -8.96 -18.00 0.21
CA ALA A 197 -9.11 -19.21 1.00
C ALA A 197 -9.54 -18.90 2.44
N ALA A 198 -10.49 -19.66 2.95
CA ALA A 198 -10.90 -19.64 4.34
C ALA A 198 -11.21 -21.05 4.82
N ASP A 199 -10.90 -21.34 6.08
CA ASP A 199 -11.11 -22.66 6.64
C ASP A 199 -12.10 -22.61 7.81
N LEU A 200 -12.79 -23.73 8.02
CA LEU A 200 -13.75 -23.95 9.09
C LEU A 200 -13.35 -25.20 9.88
N TYR A 201 -12.95 -25.01 11.13
CA TYR A 201 -12.70 -26.06 12.12
C TYR A 201 -12.54 -25.44 13.52
N HIS A 202 -12.66 -26.21 14.60
CA HIS A 202 -12.39 -25.71 15.95
C HIS A 202 -12.11 -26.81 16.96
N PHE A 203 -11.21 -26.57 17.92
CA PHE A 203 -10.92 -27.48 19.03
C PHE A 203 -11.50 -26.97 20.37
N MET A 204 -12.38 -27.79 20.96
CA MET A 204 -13.16 -27.47 22.16
C MET A 204 -12.52 -27.95 23.47
N GLY A 205 -11.25 -28.34 23.47
CA GLY A 205 -10.60 -28.90 24.66
C GLY A 205 -10.99 -30.36 24.88
N ASP A 206 -11.45 -30.71 26.08
CA ASP A 206 -11.87 -32.08 26.41
C ASP A 206 -13.14 -32.55 25.64
N GLY A 207 -13.83 -31.64 24.95
CA GLY A 207 -14.87 -31.94 23.97
C GLY A 207 -14.35 -32.43 22.61
N GLY A 208 -13.04 -32.44 22.38
CA GLY A 208 -12.44 -32.78 21.09
C GLY A 208 -12.67 -31.71 20.02
N ASN A 209 -12.53 -32.10 18.76
CA ASN A 209 -12.79 -31.20 17.62
C ASN A 209 -14.27 -31.12 17.32
N ARG A 210 -14.70 -29.95 16.87
CA ARG A 210 -16.05 -29.72 16.39
C ARG A 210 -16.23 -30.32 15.00
N ASP A 211 -17.16 -31.28 14.88
CA ASP A 211 -17.59 -31.86 13.61
C ASP A 211 -18.51 -30.87 12.87
N TYR A 212 -18.13 -30.43 11.67
CA TYR A 212 -18.93 -29.51 10.86
C TYR A 212 -19.67 -30.18 9.69
N SER A 213 -19.77 -31.51 9.66
CA SER A 213 -20.46 -32.26 8.60
C SER A 213 -21.93 -31.82 8.40
N ASP A 214 -22.64 -31.51 9.49
CA ASP A 214 -24.01 -30.99 9.44
C ASP A 214 -24.13 -29.57 8.84
N PHE A 215 -23.02 -28.87 8.64
CA PHE A 215 -22.96 -27.54 8.01
C PHE A 215 -22.49 -27.62 6.55
N GLU A 216 -22.16 -28.80 6.02
CA GLU A 216 -21.81 -28.95 4.61
C GLU A 216 -22.96 -28.49 3.71
N GLY A 217 -22.64 -27.65 2.73
CA GLY A 217 -23.62 -27.04 1.85
C GLY A 217 -24.29 -25.79 2.42
N ASN A 218 -24.06 -25.39 3.66
CA ASN A 218 -24.54 -24.11 4.20
C ASN A 218 -23.99 -22.93 3.41
N GLU A 219 -24.76 -21.85 3.34
CA GLU A 219 -24.38 -20.66 2.56
C GLU A 219 -23.22 -19.90 3.22
N ILE A 220 -22.33 -19.35 2.38
CA ILE A 220 -21.24 -18.47 2.78
C ILE A 220 -21.53 -17.09 2.23
N PHE A 221 -21.36 -16.07 3.08
CA PHE A 221 -21.53 -14.68 2.71
C PHE A 221 -20.24 -13.87 2.91
N ILE A 222 -20.11 -12.82 2.11
CA ILE A 222 -19.26 -11.67 2.41
C ILE A 222 -20.17 -10.56 2.94
N PHE A 223 -19.86 -10.08 4.13
CA PHE A 223 -20.53 -8.97 4.80
C PHE A 223 -19.62 -7.74 4.75
N ASP A 224 -20.07 -6.66 4.09
CA ASP A 224 -19.36 -5.39 4.08
C ASP A 224 -19.54 -4.68 5.42
N VAL A 225 -18.44 -4.39 6.11
CA VAL A 225 -18.47 -3.82 7.46
C VAL A 225 -18.98 -2.38 7.47
N ASN A 226 -18.86 -1.66 6.35
CA ASN A 226 -19.23 -0.25 6.24
C ASN A 226 -20.65 -0.06 5.69
N SER A 227 -21.00 -0.76 4.60
CA SER A 227 -22.34 -0.63 4.01
C SER A 227 -23.39 -1.54 4.65
N GLU A 228 -22.95 -2.57 5.40
CA GLU A 228 -23.78 -3.66 5.91
C GLU A 228 -24.42 -4.53 4.80
N ASP A 229 -23.91 -4.43 3.57
CA ASP A 229 -24.35 -5.26 2.44
C ASP A 229 -23.88 -6.71 2.60
N VAL A 230 -24.72 -7.63 2.13
CA VAL A 230 -24.49 -9.07 2.22
C VAL A 230 -24.48 -9.69 0.83
N HIS A 231 -23.38 -10.38 0.51
CA HIS A 231 -23.20 -11.07 -0.76
C HIS A 231 -23.04 -12.56 -0.52
N SER A 232 -23.91 -13.39 -1.11
CA SER A 232 -23.68 -14.84 -1.14
C SER A 232 -22.54 -15.17 -2.11
N VAL A 233 -21.53 -15.90 -1.63
CA VAL A 233 -20.27 -16.14 -2.36
C VAL A 233 -19.91 -17.62 -2.50
N GLY A 234 -20.63 -18.52 -1.83
CA GLY A 234 -20.31 -19.94 -1.90
C GLY A 234 -21.08 -20.79 -0.91
N ARG A 235 -20.59 -22.03 -0.73
CA ARG A 235 -21.11 -22.98 0.25
C ARG A 235 -19.97 -23.70 0.95
N VAL A 236 -20.19 -24.04 2.21
CA VAL A 236 -19.24 -24.85 2.99
C VAL A 236 -19.04 -26.19 2.31
N ALA A 237 -17.79 -26.62 2.16
CA ALA A 237 -17.46 -27.91 1.56
C ALA A 237 -16.38 -28.63 2.36
N PHE A 238 -16.55 -29.94 2.55
CA PHE A 238 -15.50 -30.77 3.16
C PHE A 238 -14.22 -30.68 2.34
N TRP A 239 -13.10 -30.41 3.01
CA TRP A 239 -11.79 -30.36 2.38
C TRP A 239 -11.01 -31.64 2.64
N MET A 240 -10.72 -31.93 3.91
CA MET A 240 -9.81 -33.02 4.24
C MET A 240 -9.98 -33.53 5.67
N GLU A 241 -9.83 -34.85 5.82
CA GLU A 241 -9.78 -35.51 7.13
C GLU A 241 -8.51 -35.08 7.90
N SER A 242 -8.62 -34.99 9.22
CA SER A 242 -7.51 -34.77 10.14
C SER A 242 -6.39 -35.79 9.92
N GLN A 243 -5.17 -35.31 9.70
CA GLN A 243 -4.00 -36.18 9.55
C GLN A 243 -2.70 -35.48 9.94
N THR A 244 -1.67 -36.29 10.19
CA THR A 244 -0.28 -35.79 10.30
C THR A 244 0.19 -35.31 8.94
N GLU A 245 0.73 -34.09 8.89
CA GLU A 245 1.15 -33.45 7.65
C GLU A 245 2.65 -33.66 7.38
N ALA A 246 3.49 -32.86 8.02
CA ALA A 246 4.94 -33.09 8.04
C ALA A 246 5.29 -33.95 9.27
N ASN A 247 5.74 -33.33 10.35
CA ASN A 247 6.01 -34.02 11.61
C ASN A 247 4.79 -34.09 12.53
N TRP A 248 3.77 -33.25 12.30
CA TRP A 248 2.70 -32.97 13.25
C TRP A 248 1.32 -32.90 12.59
N ASN A 249 0.28 -33.10 13.40
CA ASN A 249 -1.10 -32.76 13.03
C ASN A 249 -1.38 -31.31 13.49
N LEU A 250 -1.40 -30.37 12.52
CA LEU A 250 -1.44 -28.94 12.82
C LEU A 250 -2.81 -28.46 13.29
N THR A 251 -3.87 -28.82 12.55
CA THR A 251 -5.25 -28.42 12.85
C THR A 251 -5.89 -29.32 13.92
N GLY A 252 -5.40 -30.55 14.06
CA GLY A 252 -5.96 -31.56 14.95
C GLY A 252 -7.36 -32.05 14.54
N SER A 253 -7.96 -31.47 13.50
CA SER A 253 -9.37 -31.56 13.12
C SER A 253 -9.50 -31.82 11.62
N ASP A 254 -10.61 -32.46 11.25
CA ASP A 254 -11.13 -32.39 9.89
C ASP A 254 -11.35 -30.91 9.53
N VAL A 255 -11.13 -30.59 8.27
CA VAL A 255 -11.18 -29.21 7.76
C VAL A 255 -12.26 -29.12 6.69
N TRP A 256 -13.08 -28.07 6.81
CA TRP A 256 -13.99 -27.63 5.77
C TRP A 256 -13.48 -26.32 5.18
N THR A 257 -13.74 -26.11 3.89
CA THR A 257 -13.44 -24.84 3.21
C THR A 257 -14.65 -23.94 3.24
N ALA A 258 -14.37 -22.64 3.38
CA ALA A 258 -15.30 -21.56 3.17
C ALA A 258 -14.74 -20.56 2.14
N ASP A 259 -14.04 -21.08 1.12
CA ASP A 259 -13.40 -20.29 0.06
C ASP A 259 -14.45 -19.42 -0.66
N PHE A 260 -14.09 -18.17 -0.95
CA PHE A 260 -14.96 -17.16 -1.58
C PHE A 260 -14.31 -16.55 -2.82
N THR A 261 -13.51 -17.36 -3.51
CA THR A 261 -12.92 -17.04 -4.81
C THR A 261 -13.98 -16.54 -5.79
N GLY A 262 -13.72 -15.39 -6.42
CA GLY A 262 -14.61 -14.74 -7.39
C GLY A 262 -15.29 -13.48 -6.87
N PHE A 263 -15.26 -13.22 -5.55
CA PHE A 263 -15.60 -11.91 -5.00
C PHE A 263 -14.35 -11.01 -4.97
N ASN A 264 -14.40 -9.88 -5.65
CA ASN A 264 -13.22 -9.04 -5.92
C ASN A 264 -13.41 -7.56 -5.55
N GLU A 265 -14.58 -7.17 -5.03
CA GLU A 265 -14.83 -5.77 -4.69
C GLU A 265 -13.89 -5.33 -3.55
N PRO A 266 -13.16 -4.21 -3.71
CA PRO A 266 -12.34 -3.67 -2.65
C PRO A 266 -13.17 -3.15 -1.48
N GLY A 267 -12.71 -3.37 -0.25
CA GLY A 267 -13.44 -2.96 0.95
C GLY A 267 -12.96 -3.67 2.21
N THR A 268 -13.71 -3.46 3.31
CA THR A 268 -13.48 -4.13 4.60
C THR A 268 -14.63 -5.08 4.87
N TYR A 269 -14.31 -6.35 5.08
CA TYR A 269 -15.28 -7.44 5.06
C TYR A 269 -15.16 -8.37 6.25
N ARG A 270 -16.24 -9.09 6.52
CA ARG A 270 -16.25 -10.36 7.25
C ARG A 270 -16.73 -11.47 6.33
N LEU A 271 -16.13 -12.65 6.47
CA LEU A 271 -16.66 -13.88 5.91
C LEU A 271 -17.65 -14.47 6.90
N VAL A 272 -18.86 -14.77 6.47
CA VAL A 272 -19.93 -15.29 7.33
C VAL A 272 -20.34 -16.67 6.83
N VAL A 273 -20.38 -17.64 7.74
CA VAL A 273 -20.86 -19.00 7.47
C VAL A 273 -22.22 -19.18 8.12
N GLU A 274 -23.24 -19.52 7.33
CA GLU A 274 -24.60 -19.76 7.81
C GLU A 274 -24.64 -20.81 8.93
N GLY A 275 -25.29 -20.45 10.04
CA GLY A 275 -25.37 -21.28 11.25
C GLY A 275 -24.10 -21.28 12.11
N VAL A 276 -22.97 -20.75 11.65
CA VAL A 276 -21.72 -20.70 12.42
C VAL A 276 -21.47 -19.29 12.95
N GLY A 277 -21.21 -18.31 12.08
CA GLY A 277 -20.83 -16.95 12.49
C GLY A 277 -19.87 -16.26 11.52
N ALA A 278 -19.35 -15.12 11.92
CA ALA A 278 -18.44 -14.30 11.11
C ALA A 278 -16.96 -14.56 11.44
N SER A 279 -16.06 -14.24 10.50
CA SER A 279 -14.63 -14.10 10.74
C SER A 279 -14.29 -12.78 11.47
N GLN A 280 -13.01 -12.58 11.80
CA GLN A 280 -12.49 -11.24 12.08
C GLN A 280 -12.54 -10.36 10.80
N ASP A 281 -12.47 -9.05 10.97
CA ASP A 281 -12.44 -8.08 9.86
C ASP A 281 -11.13 -8.19 9.06
N PHE A 282 -11.25 -8.27 7.74
CA PHE A 282 -10.14 -8.27 6.79
C PHE A 282 -10.44 -7.34 5.60
N GLU A 283 -9.43 -7.04 4.79
CA GLU A 283 -9.61 -6.15 3.64
C GLU A 283 -9.51 -6.89 2.30
N ILE A 284 -10.13 -6.34 1.26
CA ILE A 284 -9.83 -6.69 -0.12
C ILE A 284 -9.28 -5.44 -0.79
N ARG A 285 -8.04 -5.52 -1.31
CA ARG A 285 -7.35 -4.47 -2.08
C ARG A 285 -6.10 -5.02 -2.73
N ASP A 286 -5.63 -4.39 -3.80
CA ASP A 286 -4.55 -4.96 -4.64
C ASP A 286 -3.15 -4.90 -4.03
N ASP A 287 -2.90 -4.05 -3.02
CA ASP A 287 -1.60 -3.92 -2.35
C ASP A 287 -1.53 -4.64 -0.99
N ILE A 288 -2.38 -5.65 -0.75
CA ILE A 288 -2.57 -6.26 0.58
C ILE A 288 -1.28 -6.77 1.24
N TYR A 289 -0.28 -7.15 0.44
CA TYR A 289 1.01 -7.66 0.94
C TYR A 289 2.03 -6.55 1.26
N ARG A 290 1.75 -5.28 0.94
CA ARG A 290 2.64 -4.15 1.22
C ARG A 290 2.94 -4.01 2.72
N VAL A 291 1.90 -4.04 3.55
CA VAL A 291 2.06 -3.87 5.01
C VAL A 291 2.77 -5.09 5.64
N PRO A 292 2.40 -6.35 5.33
CA PRO A 292 3.18 -7.52 5.77
C PRO A 292 4.66 -7.48 5.37
N TYR A 293 4.96 -7.03 4.14
CA TYR A 293 6.33 -6.82 3.65
C TYR A 293 7.06 -5.77 4.50
N LYS A 294 6.49 -4.58 4.66
CA LYS A 294 7.02 -3.49 5.50
C LYS A 294 7.33 -3.95 6.93
N VAL A 295 6.37 -4.65 7.55
CA VAL A 295 6.52 -5.18 8.92
C VAL A 295 7.67 -6.18 9.00
N SER A 296 7.88 -6.99 7.96
CA SER A 296 8.99 -7.95 7.90
C SER A 296 10.35 -7.25 7.79
N ILE A 297 10.46 -6.18 6.99
CA ILE A 297 11.68 -5.37 6.89
C ILE A 297 11.99 -4.66 8.21
N LEU A 298 10.97 -4.09 8.86
CA LEU A 298 11.13 -3.51 10.20
C LEU A 298 11.65 -4.54 11.22
N GLY A 299 11.24 -5.80 11.10
CA GLY A 299 11.80 -6.87 11.92
C GLY A 299 13.31 -6.98 11.80
N TYR A 300 13.88 -6.94 10.60
CA TYR A 300 15.34 -6.93 10.41
C TYR A 300 15.98 -5.66 10.98
N TYR A 301 15.39 -4.50 10.69
CA TYR A 301 15.86 -3.22 11.17
C TYR A 301 16.02 -3.19 12.71
N TYR A 302 15.04 -3.73 13.43
CA TYR A 302 15.06 -3.76 14.89
C TYR A 302 16.01 -4.81 15.50
N MET A 303 16.64 -5.64 14.66
CA MET A 303 17.72 -6.54 15.04
C MET A 303 19.12 -5.96 14.77
N ARG A 304 19.21 -4.78 14.14
CA ARG A 304 20.48 -4.11 13.88
C ARG A 304 21.21 -3.77 15.18
N ILE A 305 22.53 -3.94 15.17
CA ILE A 305 23.44 -3.46 16.20
C ILE A 305 24.13 -2.18 15.69
N GLY A 306 24.08 -1.11 16.48
CA GLY A 306 24.68 0.19 16.13
C GLY A 306 23.68 1.28 15.72
N GLU A 307 22.38 1.00 15.78
CA GLU A 307 21.33 1.92 15.33
C GLU A 307 20.95 2.99 16.38
N ASP A 308 21.33 4.25 16.16
CA ASP A 308 21.24 5.32 17.17
C ASP A 308 19.94 6.16 17.11
N ARG A 309 18.98 5.82 16.24
CA ARG A 309 17.76 6.62 16.07
C ARG A 309 16.78 6.56 17.26
N MET A 310 16.96 7.43 18.24
CA MET A 310 16.11 7.54 19.45
C MET A 310 14.71 8.15 19.20
N ASP A 311 14.48 8.77 18.06
CA ASP A 311 13.21 9.39 17.66
C ASP A 311 12.20 8.38 17.09
N MET A 312 12.60 7.12 16.93
CA MET A 312 11.73 6.05 16.46
C MET A 312 10.88 5.44 17.58
N VAL A 313 9.73 4.90 17.17
CA VAL A 313 8.80 4.20 18.05
C VAL A 313 8.47 2.84 17.43
N PRO A 314 8.85 1.73 18.08
CA PRO A 314 9.68 1.65 19.29
C PRO A 314 11.12 2.12 19.06
N VAL A 315 11.84 2.41 20.14
CA VAL A 315 13.25 2.82 20.08
C VAL A 315 14.13 1.62 19.73
N PRO A 316 15.08 1.72 18.78
CA PRO A 316 16.04 0.68 18.46
C PRO A 316 16.82 0.18 19.68
N ARG A 317 17.32 -1.05 19.58
CA ARG A 317 17.91 -1.78 20.70
C ARG A 317 19.11 -1.05 21.31
N ARG A 318 19.27 -1.13 22.65
CA ARG A 318 20.37 -0.54 23.42
C ARG A 318 21.08 -1.56 24.32
N PRO A 319 22.40 -1.41 24.60
CA PRO A 319 23.35 -0.45 24.02
C PRO A 319 23.62 -0.69 22.53
N LEU A 320 24.34 0.22 21.88
CA LEU A 320 24.64 0.14 20.44
C LEU A 320 25.82 -0.77 20.09
N TRP A 321 26.70 -1.06 21.05
CA TRP A 321 27.94 -1.82 20.88
C TRP A 321 28.85 -1.29 19.76
N ILE A 322 28.98 0.03 19.68
CA ILE A 322 29.87 0.72 18.74
C ILE A 322 31.27 0.85 19.37
N PRO A 323 32.33 0.34 18.74
CA PRO A 323 33.68 0.35 19.31
C PRO A 323 34.16 1.77 19.64
N ASN A 324 34.64 1.97 20.87
CA ASN A 324 35.08 3.27 21.41
C ASN A 324 34.01 4.39 21.43
N ALA A 325 32.72 4.06 21.31
CA ALA A 325 31.65 5.06 21.28
C ALA A 325 30.50 4.73 22.23
N ASP A 326 29.87 3.55 22.11
CA ASP A 326 28.72 3.20 22.93
C ASP A 326 28.64 1.69 23.21
N PRO A 327 28.86 1.26 24.47
CA PRO A 327 29.49 2.03 25.54
C PRO A 327 30.90 2.56 25.14
N PRO A 328 31.40 3.67 25.75
CA PRO A 328 32.67 4.28 25.36
C PRO A 328 33.91 3.38 25.46
N ASP A 329 33.84 2.33 26.28
CA ASP A 329 34.89 1.33 26.48
C ASP A 329 34.66 0.03 25.69
N THR A 330 33.76 0.04 24.70
CA THR A 330 33.53 -1.11 23.83
C THR A 330 34.78 -1.45 23.02
N GLU A 331 35.28 -2.68 23.18
CA GLU A 331 36.44 -3.20 22.43
C GLU A 331 36.07 -4.45 21.65
N ILE A 332 36.44 -4.51 20.37
CA ILE A 332 36.33 -5.71 19.54
C ILE A 332 37.71 -6.33 19.41
N ILE A 333 37.95 -7.48 20.04
CA ILE A 333 39.28 -8.11 20.11
C ILE A 333 39.37 -9.25 19.10
N VAL A 334 40.40 -9.23 18.25
CA VAL A 334 40.55 -10.26 17.21
C VAL A 334 41.23 -11.51 17.76
N THR A 335 40.65 -12.67 17.47
CA THR A 335 41.10 -13.98 17.94
C THR A 335 41.54 -14.89 16.79
N GLU A 336 42.14 -16.03 17.12
CA GLU A 336 42.42 -17.14 16.20
C GLU A 336 41.28 -18.16 16.14
N MET A 337 40.31 -18.07 17.04
CA MET A 337 39.22 -19.03 17.15
C MET A 337 38.19 -18.81 16.04
N HIS A 338 37.69 -19.90 15.46
CA HIS A 338 36.63 -19.91 14.45
C HIS A 338 36.02 -21.33 14.38
N PRO A 339 34.87 -21.54 13.72
CA PRO A 339 34.19 -22.83 13.61
C PRO A 339 34.98 -24.04 13.08
N PHE A 340 36.12 -23.77 12.44
CA PHE A 340 37.01 -24.77 11.85
C PHE A 340 38.34 -24.91 12.60
N HIS A 341 38.52 -24.18 13.70
CA HIS A 341 39.69 -24.33 14.56
C HIS A 341 39.68 -25.75 15.17
N PRO A 342 40.84 -26.44 15.30
CA PRO A 342 40.89 -27.81 15.82
C PRO A 342 40.25 -27.99 17.21
N GLU A 343 40.25 -26.93 18.01
CA GLU A 343 39.68 -26.93 19.36
C GLU A 343 38.23 -26.41 19.43
N TRP A 344 37.61 -26.03 18.30
CA TRP A 344 36.25 -25.44 18.26
C TRP A 344 35.21 -26.30 19.00
N ARG A 345 35.34 -27.63 18.90
CA ARG A 345 34.39 -28.57 19.52
C ARG A 345 34.59 -28.77 21.02
N THR A 346 35.70 -28.29 21.58
CA THR A 346 36.11 -28.60 22.96
C THR A 346 36.49 -27.40 23.81
N PHE A 347 36.73 -26.23 23.20
CA PHE A 347 37.20 -25.05 23.94
C PHE A 347 36.12 -24.40 24.81
N SER A 348 34.85 -24.55 24.42
CA SER A 348 33.70 -24.04 25.13
C SER A 348 32.64 -25.14 25.29
N SER A 349 31.73 -24.98 26.24
CA SER A 349 30.57 -25.87 26.42
C SER A 349 29.29 -25.10 26.09
N GLY A 350 28.34 -25.71 25.38
CA GLY A 350 27.15 -24.99 24.90
C GLY A 350 27.47 -24.21 23.61
N ASP A 351 26.71 -23.14 23.34
CA ASP A 351 27.00 -22.24 22.22
C ASP A 351 28.26 -21.40 22.52
N PRO A 352 29.34 -21.51 21.72
CA PRO A 352 30.53 -20.72 21.96
C PRO A 352 30.33 -19.21 21.74
N TRP A 353 29.37 -18.77 20.93
CA TRP A 353 29.12 -17.35 20.67
C TRP A 353 28.55 -16.62 21.90
N ASP A 354 27.85 -17.36 22.76
CA ASP A 354 27.33 -16.89 24.07
C ASP A 354 28.38 -16.78 25.17
N ARG A 355 29.60 -17.27 24.92
CA ARG A 355 30.62 -17.45 25.96
C ARG A 355 31.89 -16.70 25.66
N PRO A 356 31.86 -15.36 25.63
CA PRO A 356 33.00 -14.54 25.23
C PRO A 356 34.27 -14.78 26.08
N VAL A 357 34.13 -15.17 27.35
CA VAL A 357 35.28 -15.47 28.24
C VAL A 357 36.10 -16.65 27.72
N ASP A 358 35.48 -17.64 27.08
CA ASP A 358 36.15 -18.84 26.57
C ASP A 358 37.04 -18.52 25.35
N TRP A 359 36.86 -17.36 24.72
CA TRP A 359 37.65 -16.90 23.57
C TRP A 359 38.97 -16.22 23.97
N ILE A 360 39.12 -15.79 25.22
CA ILE A 360 40.30 -15.08 25.74
C ILE A 360 41.63 -15.81 25.46
N PRO A 361 41.73 -17.16 25.64
CA PRO A 361 42.98 -17.88 25.36
C PRO A 361 43.43 -17.81 23.89
N TYR A 362 42.53 -17.45 22.98
CA TYR A 362 42.76 -17.42 21.53
C TYR A 362 42.97 -16.01 20.99
N ILE A 363 43.09 -14.99 21.84
CA ILE A 363 43.42 -13.62 21.41
C ILE A 363 44.73 -13.63 20.61
N LYS A 364 44.74 -12.98 19.44
CA LYS A 364 45.93 -12.90 18.60
C LYS A 364 47.09 -12.17 19.31
N GLU A 365 48.31 -12.56 18.98
CA GLU A 365 49.53 -11.91 19.50
C GLU A 365 49.46 -10.39 19.27
N GLY A 366 49.77 -9.63 20.32
CA GLY A 366 49.68 -8.16 20.33
C GLY A 366 48.30 -7.59 20.66
N ARG A 367 47.28 -8.44 20.94
CA ARG A 367 45.89 -8.04 21.27
C ARG A 367 45.32 -7.01 20.29
N PRO A 368 45.29 -7.31 18.99
CA PRO A 368 44.72 -6.40 18.00
C PRO A 368 43.22 -6.19 18.24
N THR A 369 42.76 -4.97 18.01
CA THR A 369 41.33 -4.62 18.03
C THR A 369 40.83 -4.25 16.63
N ASN A 370 39.54 -4.40 16.39
CA ASN A 370 38.86 -3.92 15.19
C ASN A 370 37.91 -2.76 15.51
N PRO A 371 38.30 -1.50 15.24
CA PRO A 371 37.46 -0.34 15.52
C PRO A 371 36.30 -0.16 14.53
N ASN A 372 36.27 -0.91 13.42
CA ASN A 372 35.29 -0.74 12.34
C ASN A 372 34.10 -1.70 12.44
N ALA A 373 34.14 -2.67 13.36
CA ALA A 373 33.17 -3.76 13.47
C ALA A 373 31.81 -3.28 14.03
N ILE A 374 31.05 -2.59 13.17
CA ILE A 374 29.74 -1.98 13.43
C ILE A 374 28.73 -2.55 12.44
N GLY A 375 27.46 -2.63 12.86
CA GLY A 375 26.35 -3.11 12.04
C GLY A 375 26.00 -4.58 12.26
N GLY A 376 25.16 -5.07 11.36
CA GLY A 376 24.69 -6.44 11.31
C GLY A 376 23.49 -6.69 12.23
N HIS A 377 22.79 -7.78 11.95
CA HIS A 377 21.64 -8.26 12.73
C HIS A 377 22.10 -9.21 13.84
N SER A 378 21.63 -9.02 15.09
CA SER A 378 21.83 -10.05 16.12
C SER A 378 21.15 -11.37 15.74
N ASP A 379 21.69 -12.53 16.16
CA ASP A 379 21.07 -13.85 15.86
C ASP A 379 19.65 -13.89 16.43
N ALA A 380 19.50 -13.47 17.68
CA ALA A 380 18.23 -13.38 18.37
C ALA A 380 18.31 -12.24 19.40
N LEU A 381 17.76 -12.50 20.59
CA LEU A 381 17.79 -11.56 21.71
C LEU A 381 19.16 -11.46 22.37
N ASP A 382 20.11 -12.30 22.03
CA ASP A 382 21.53 -12.07 22.22
C ASP A 382 22.05 -10.93 21.31
N TRP A 383 23.38 -10.79 21.23
CA TRP A 383 24.12 -9.74 20.53
C TRP A 383 25.18 -10.29 19.58
N ASP A 384 25.36 -11.62 19.53
CA ASP A 384 26.31 -12.22 18.63
C ASP A 384 25.82 -12.10 17.18
N ARG A 385 26.79 -12.08 16.27
CA ARG A 385 26.59 -12.11 14.83
C ARG A 385 27.55 -13.12 14.28
N HIS A 386 27.06 -14.13 13.58
CA HIS A 386 27.91 -15.21 13.09
C HIS A 386 27.58 -15.55 11.63
N LEU A 387 28.54 -16.13 10.91
CA LEU A 387 28.51 -16.24 9.45
C LEU A 387 27.29 -16.98 8.88
N ALA A 388 26.53 -17.71 9.69
CA ALA A 388 25.24 -18.25 9.27
C ALA A 388 24.23 -17.16 8.83
N HIS A 389 24.37 -15.91 9.30
CA HIS A 389 23.45 -14.80 9.00
C HIS A 389 23.53 -14.30 7.57
N VAL A 390 24.56 -14.66 6.80
CA VAL A 390 24.68 -14.27 5.38
C VAL A 390 23.46 -14.66 4.55
N VAL A 391 22.71 -15.66 5.00
CA VAL A 391 21.48 -16.10 4.34
C VAL A 391 20.32 -15.11 4.46
N ASN A 392 20.38 -14.16 5.41
CA ASN A 392 19.47 -13.01 5.51
C ASN A 392 19.64 -12.09 4.29
N VAL A 393 20.90 -11.79 3.95
CA VAL A 393 21.27 -10.99 2.77
C VAL A 393 20.68 -11.61 1.51
N TYR A 394 20.85 -12.92 1.34
CA TYR A 394 20.46 -13.61 0.11
C TYR A 394 18.96 -13.54 -0.14
N ASP A 395 18.13 -13.62 0.90
CA ASP A 395 16.68 -13.62 0.74
C ASP A 395 16.09 -12.22 0.54
N LEU A 396 16.61 -11.22 1.27
CA LEU A 396 16.25 -9.83 1.06
C LEU A 396 16.57 -9.41 -0.38
N LEU A 397 17.76 -9.74 -0.86
CA LEU A 397 18.18 -9.42 -2.22
C LEU A 397 17.48 -10.28 -3.28
N LEU A 398 17.16 -11.55 -2.99
CA LEU A 398 16.44 -12.42 -3.93
C LEU A 398 15.07 -11.84 -4.30
N ALA A 399 14.30 -11.32 -3.33
CA ALA A 399 13.01 -10.69 -3.63
C ALA A 399 13.16 -9.52 -4.63
N TYR A 400 14.17 -8.67 -4.43
CA TYR A 400 14.48 -7.54 -5.31
C TYR A 400 14.91 -8.01 -6.71
N ILE A 401 15.74 -9.05 -6.79
CA ILE A 401 16.21 -9.64 -8.05
C ILE A 401 15.06 -10.27 -8.84
N LEU A 402 14.22 -11.07 -8.18
CA LEU A 402 13.10 -11.77 -8.84
C LEU A 402 12.02 -10.81 -9.34
N SER A 403 11.94 -9.61 -8.77
CA SER A 403 11.02 -8.55 -9.19
C SER A 403 11.64 -7.56 -10.19
N ASP A 404 12.86 -7.81 -10.66
CA ASP A 404 13.66 -6.92 -11.53
C ASP A 404 13.66 -5.46 -11.07
N GLY A 405 13.75 -5.26 -9.75
CA GLY A 405 13.85 -3.94 -9.12
C GLY A 405 12.54 -3.24 -8.79
N THR A 406 11.39 -3.87 -9.06
CA THR A 406 10.06 -3.32 -8.76
C THR A 406 9.88 -2.97 -7.28
N LEU A 407 10.55 -3.68 -6.38
CA LEU A 407 10.57 -3.39 -4.94
C LEU A 407 11.42 -2.15 -4.60
N ASP A 408 11.05 -0.99 -5.16
CA ASP A 408 11.75 0.30 -5.04
C ASP A 408 11.33 1.18 -3.84
N ASN A 409 10.62 0.62 -2.84
CA ASN A 409 10.15 1.39 -1.69
C ASN A 409 11.29 2.00 -0.90
N ASP A 410 11.15 3.29 -0.58
CA ASP A 410 12.09 4.11 0.23
C ASP A 410 11.31 4.79 1.38
N ASP A 411 10.29 4.10 1.91
CA ASP A 411 9.31 4.61 2.88
C ASP A 411 8.83 3.55 3.91
N LEU A 412 9.59 2.48 4.11
CA LEU A 412 9.27 1.36 5.00
C LEU A 412 9.51 1.66 6.48
N ARG A 413 10.01 2.86 6.82
CA ARG A 413 10.31 3.36 8.18
C ARG A 413 11.58 2.75 8.80
N ILE A 414 12.58 2.42 7.98
CA ILE A 414 13.93 2.17 8.51
C ILE A 414 14.69 3.50 8.64
N ALA A 415 15.87 3.50 9.26
CA ALA A 415 16.63 4.73 9.49
C ALA A 415 16.99 5.46 8.19
N GLU A 416 17.21 4.69 7.12
CA GLU A 416 17.63 5.16 5.80
C GLU A 416 16.50 5.67 4.91
N SER A 417 15.23 5.38 5.23
CA SER A 417 14.10 5.75 4.36
C SER A 417 14.10 7.23 3.97
N GLY A 418 13.99 7.48 2.66
CA GLY A 418 14.07 8.78 2.00
C GLY A 418 15.46 9.12 1.44
N ASN A 419 16.40 8.15 1.38
CA ASN A 419 17.77 8.39 0.90
C ASN A 419 17.96 8.13 -0.62
N GLY A 420 16.91 7.68 -1.32
CA GLY A 420 16.95 7.34 -2.74
C GLY A 420 17.40 5.91 -3.05
N ILE A 421 17.69 5.09 -2.04
CA ILE A 421 17.98 3.65 -2.16
C ILE A 421 16.74 2.89 -1.68
N PRO A 422 16.28 1.85 -2.40
CA PRO A 422 15.19 1.02 -1.88
C PRO A 422 15.54 0.43 -0.51
N ASP A 423 14.65 0.57 0.46
CA ASP A 423 14.86 0.19 1.87
C ASP A 423 15.24 -1.29 2.03
N ILE A 424 14.75 -2.18 1.16
CA ILE A 424 15.14 -3.59 1.16
C ILE A 424 16.63 -3.79 0.85
N LEU A 425 17.20 -2.90 0.02
CA LEU A 425 18.62 -2.88 -0.29
C LEU A 425 19.41 -2.26 0.87
N ASP A 426 18.92 -1.20 1.50
CA ASP A 426 19.57 -0.64 2.70
C ASP A 426 19.59 -1.62 3.86
N GLU A 427 18.49 -2.35 4.08
CA GLU A 427 18.44 -3.38 5.11
C GLU A 427 19.41 -4.54 4.83
N ALA A 428 19.48 -5.02 3.58
CA ALA A 428 20.48 -6.01 3.19
C ALA A 428 21.91 -5.44 3.28
N ARG A 429 22.10 -4.17 2.97
CA ARG A 429 23.40 -3.49 2.98
C ARG A 429 23.97 -3.35 4.38
N ASN A 430 23.14 -3.11 5.38
CA ASN A 430 23.57 -3.10 6.78
C ASN A 430 24.36 -4.37 7.14
N GLU A 431 23.83 -5.52 6.73
CA GLU A 431 24.44 -6.83 6.97
C GLU A 431 25.68 -7.05 6.07
N VAL A 432 25.63 -6.70 4.78
CA VAL A 432 26.80 -6.80 3.87
C VAL A 432 27.98 -5.97 4.38
N ASP A 433 27.73 -4.73 4.78
CA ASP A 433 28.75 -3.81 5.26
C ASP A 433 29.35 -4.28 6.58
N PHE A 434 28.55 -4.88 7.47
CA PHE A 434 29.06 -5.54 8.68
C PHE A 434 30.09 -6.62 8.35
N TRP A 435 29.80 -7.53 7.41
CA TRP A 435 30.74 -8.59 7.03
C TRP A 435 32.04 -8.03 6.44
N LEU A 436 31.97 -6.95 5.65
CA LEU A 436 33.14 -6.24 5.12
C LEU A 436 33.93 -5.50 6.22
N ASN A 437 33.24 -4.98 7.24
CA ASN A 437 33.84 -4.31 8.39
C ASN A 437 34.60 -5.27 9.32
N LEU A 438 34.28 -6.58 9.30
CA LEU A 438 35.04 -7.59 10.05
C LEU A 438 36.37 -7.98 9.39
N ARG A 439 36.76 -7.37 8.26
CA ARG A 439 38.03 -7.71 7.60
C ARG A 439 39.23 -7.38 8.49
N TYR A 440 40.10 -8.37 8.69
CA TYR A 440 41.35 -8.20 9.43
C TYR A 440 42.55 -8.61 8.58
N ARG A 441 43.49 -7.67 8.36
CA ARG A 441 44.69 -7.85 7.51
C ARG A 441 44.39 -8.48 6.14
N GLY A 442 43.26 -8.09 5.54
CA GLY A 442 42.83 -8.54 4.22
C GLY A 442 41.98 -9.82 4.19
N GLY A 443 41.91 -10.60 5.28
CA GLY A 443 41.06 -11.79 5.37
C GLY A 443 39.69 -11.52 6.02
N TYR A 444 38.84 -12.56 6.02
CA TYR A 444 37.40 -12.46 6.31
C TYR A 444 37.00 -13.33 7.50
N SER A 445 36.25 -12.76 8.44
CA SER A 445 35.91 -13.36 9.75
C SER A 445 34.60 -14.14 9.74
N HIS A 446 34.44 -15.00 10.74
CA HIS A 446 33.20 -15.73 11.02
C HIS A 446 32.18 -14.99 11.86
N GLY A 447 32.49 -13.83 12.44
CA GLY A 447 31.55 -13.10 13.28
C GLY A 447 32.13 -12.54 14.58
N LEU A 448 31.23 -12.11 15.46
CA LEU A 448 31.46 -11.56 16.78
C LEU A 448 30.66 -12.32 17.83
N THR A 449 31.24 -12.57 19.00
CA THR A 449 30.54 -13.11 20.17
C THR A 449 29.56 -12.10 20.79
N ASN A 450 28.78 -12.56 21.75
CA ASN A 450 28.17 -11.72 22.77
C ASN A 450 29.23 -10.85 23.51
N PRO A 451 28.84 -9.69 24.09
CA PRO A 451 29.72 -8.89 24.93
C PRO A 451 30.04 -9.59 26.26
N ASP A 452 31.29 -9.48 26.71
CA ASP A 452 31.67 -9.87 28.07
C ASP A 452 31.27 -8.81 29.11
N GLY A 453 31.47 -9.11 30.40
CA GLY A 453 31.14 -8.20 31.49
C GLY A 453 31.97 -6.90 31.55
N ASN A 454 32.85 -6.64 30.59
CA ASN A 454 33.65 -5.42 30.46
C ASN A 454 33.47 -4.77 29.08
N ASN A 455 32.31 -4.94 28.43
CA ASN A 455 31.98 -4.38 27.13
C ASN A 455 32.89 -4.86 25.98
N ARG A 456 33.47 -6.06 26.08
CA ARG A 456 34.35 -6.61 25.02
C ARG A 456 33.65 -7.70 24.22
N LEU A 457 33.76 -7.63 22.91
CA LEU A 457 33.33 -8.69 22.00
C LEU A 457 34.56 -9.30 21.32
N TYR A 458 34.48 -10.58 20.97
CA TYR A 458 35.59 -11.31 20.37
C TYR A 458 35.28 -11.60 18.91
N GLN A 459 36.13 -11.09 18.03
CA GLN A 459 36.04 -11.34 16.60
C GLN A 459 36.72 -12.66 16.25
N ALA A 460 36.02 -13.50 15.50
CA ALA A 460 36.55 -14.77 15.03
C ALA A 460 37.68 -14.61 14.00
N GLY A 461 38.55 -15.62 13.93
CA GLY A 461 39.64 -15.70 12.99
C GLY A 461 39.19 -15.75 11.53
N ASN A 462 40.14 -15.50 10.62
CA ASN A 462 39.86 -15.45 9.18
C ASN A 462 39.75 -16.85 8.58
N THR A 463 38.82 -17.07 7.64
CA THR A 463 38.69 -18.33 6.87
C THR A 463 38.44 -18.08 5.38
N ALA A 464 38.75 -19.06 4.54
CA ALA A 464 38.46 -18.98 3.10
C ALA A 464 36.95 -19.06 2.81
N ILE A 465 36.19 -19.85 3.58
CA ILE A 465 34.73 -19.94 3.42
C ILE A 465 34.01 -18.65 3.80
N ALA A 466 34.49 -17.89 4.81
CA ALA A 466 33.99 -16.56 5.09
C ALA A 466 34.23 -15.58 3.93
N ALA A 467 35.38 -15.71 3.25
CA ALA A 467 35.67 -14.94 2.05
C ALA A 467 34.77 -15.32 0.88
N TRP A 468 34.48 -16.62 0.67
CA TRP A 468 33.51 -17.05 -0.34
C TRP A 468 32.09 -16.49 -0.07
N ALA A 469 31.63 -16.53 1.17
CA ALA A 469 30.34 -15.96 1.56
C ALA A 469 30.29 -14.43 1.33
N ASN A 470 31.35 -13.71 1.70
CA ASN A 470 31.47 -12.27 1.46
C ASN A 470 31.52 -11.92 -0.04
N ALA A 471 32.12 -12.80 -0.85
CA ALA A 471 32.12 -12.65 -2.30
C ALA A 471 30.70 -12.75 -2.85
N LEU A 472 29.90 -13.71 -2.36
CA LEU A 472 28.49 -13.83 -2.74
C LEU A 472 27.68 -12.63 -2.27
N ASN A 473 27.75 -12.27 -0.98
CA ASN A 473 27.09 -11.08 -0.39
C ASN A 473 27.30 -9.83 -1.27
N SER A 474 28.56 -9.53 -1.57
CA SER A 474 28.93 -8.33 -2.33
C SER A 474 28.52 -8.44 -3.79
N SER A 475 28.58 -9.63 -4.41
CA SER A 475 28.14 -9.81 -5.80
C SER A 475 26.63 -9.68 -5.96
N MET A 476 25.83 -10.22 -5.03
CA MET A 476 24.38 -10.03 -5.03
C MET A 476 24.03 -8.56 -4.83
N MET A 477 24.66 -7.89 -3.86
CA MET A 477 24.44 -6.46 -3.60
C MET A 477 24.82 -5.61 -4.81
N SER A 478 25.95 -5.90 -5.45
CA SER A 478 26.38 -5.24 -6.69
C SER A 478 25.35 -5.40 -7.80
N TYR A 479 24.79 -6.60 -7.96
CA TYR A 479 23.79 -6.86 -9.00
C TYR A 479 22.49 -6.11 -8.72
N CYS A 480 22.03 -6.07 -7.47
CA CYS A 480 20.87 -5.26 -7.09
C CYS A 480 21.09 -3.76 -7.32
N PHE A 481 22.27 -3.22 -6.99
CA PHE A 481 22.57 -1.82 -7.29
C PHE A 481 22.69 -1.53 -8.79
N GLN A 482 23.09 -2.50 -9.59
CA GLN A 482 23.05 -2.39 -11.04
C GLN A 482 21.59 -2.34 -11.55
N ILE A 483 20.70 -3.16 -10.99
CA ILE A 483 19.26 -3.12 -11.31
C ILE A 483 18.67 -1.77 -10.89
N SER A 484 19.02 -1.26 -9.71
CA SER A 484 18.48 -0.01 -9.17
C SER A 484 19.12 1.28 -9.72
N GLY A 485 20.07 1.18 -10.66
CA GLY A 485 20.74 2.34 -11.26
C GLY A 485 21.80 3.03 -10.39
N HIS A 486 22.24 2.40 -9.30
CA HIS A 486 23.26 2.93 -8.38
C HIS A 486 24.67 2.47 -8.76
N ASP A 487 25.12 2.93 -9.93
CA ASP A 487 26.35 2.50 -10.60
C ASP A 487 27.64 2.53 -9.76
N ASP A 488 27.82 3.56 -8.93
CA ASP A 488 29.01 3.67 -8.07
C ASP A 488 29.01 2.64 -6.95
N LEU A 489 27.87 2.42 -6.31
CA LEU A 489 27.69 1.37 -5.31
C LEU A 489 27.85 -0.01 -5.97
N ALA A 490 27.23 -0.22 -7.14
CA ALA A 490 27.39 -1.44 -7.90
C ALA A 490 28.87 -1.75 -8.17
N ARG A 491 29.67 -0.77 -8.63
CA ARG A 491 31.12 -0.95 -8.82
C ARG A 491 31.86 -1.25 -7.53
N ALA A 492 31.56 -0.54 -6.43
CA ALA A 492 32.23 -0.74 -5.15
C ALA A 492 32.02 -2.16 -4.58
N TYR A 493 30.78 -2.66 -4.64
CA TYR A 493 30.46 -4.01 -4.18
C TYR A 493 30.97 -5.08 -5.16
N ARG A 494 30.98 -4.83 -6.48
CA ARG A 494 31.62 -5.73 -7.45
C ARG A 494 33.11 -5.90 -7.14
N ASP A 495 33.82 -4.81 -6.90
CA ASP A 495 35.25 -4.85 -6.63
C ASP A 495 35.53 -5.55 -5.29
N SER A 496 34.68 -5.33 -4.29
CA SER A 496 34.73 -6.05 -3.02
C SER A 496 34.50 -7.56 -3.19
N ALA A 497 33.54 -7.94 -4.04
CA ALA A 497 33.27 -9.34 -4.38
C ALA A 497 34.49 -10.01 -5.03
N ILE A 498 35.12 -9.36 -6.01
CA ILE A 498 36.31 -9.88 -6.70
C ILE A 498 37.48 -10.02 -5.73
N VAL A 499 37.69 -9.06 -4.83
CA VAL A 499 38.75 -9.14 -3.81
C VAL A 499 38.52 -10.33 -2.87
N ALA A 500 37.29 -10.53 -2.40
CA ALA A 500 36.94 -11.65 -1.52
C ALA A 500 37.09 -13.00 -2.24
N TYR A 501 36.62 -13.07 -3.49
CA TYR A 501 36.72 -14.25 -4.35
C TYR A 501 38.18 -14.66 -4.56
N ASN A 502 39.05 -13.71 -4.93
CA ASN A 502 40.47 -13.95 -5.16
C ASN A 502 41.22 -14.35 -3.87
N TYR A 503 40.84 -13.76 -2.72
CA TYR A 503 41.41 -14.15 -1.43
C TYR A 503 41.10 -15.61 -1.10
N ALA A 504 39.84 -16.02 -1.30
CA ALA A 504 39.40 -17.38 -1.03
C ALA A 504 40.08 -18.39 -1.97
N GLU A 505 40.19 -18.06 -3.26
CA GLU A 505 40.86 -18.89 -4.26
C GLU A 505 42.36 -19.07 -4.00
N ALA A 506 43.04 -17.99 -3.56
CA ALA A 506 44.47 -18.01 -3.27
C ALA A 506 44.81 -18.56 -1.87
N SER A 507 43.80 -18.88 -1.05
CA SER A 507 44.02 -19.41 0.30
C SER A 507 44.67 -20.81 0.23
N PRO A 508 45.62 -21.14 1.12
CA PRO A 508 46.28 -22.46 1.13
C PRO A 508 45.29 -23.62 1.27
N ASP A 509 44.20 -23.40 2.00
CA ASP A 509 43.01 -24.23 2.01
C ASP A 509 41.81 -23.36 1.59
N PRO A 510 41.28 -23.53 0.36
CA PRO A 510 40.13 -22.78 -0.11
C PRO A 510 38.79 -23.24 0.51
N MET A 511 38.77 -24.27 1.36
CA MET A 511 37.60 -24.72 2.12
C MET A 511 36.37 -25.02 1.25
N LEU A 512 36.60 -25.65 0.10
CA LEU A 512 35.57 -25.89 -0.91
C LEU A 512 34.49 -26.89 -0.46
N ASP A 513 34.83 -27.88 0.36
CA ASP A 513 33.89 -28.90 0.84
C ASP A 513 33.38 -28.66 2.26
N ASP A 514 33.92 -27.63 2.93
CA ASP A 514 33.43 -27.11 4.20
C ASP A 514 32.10 -26.37 4.03
N ARG A 515 31.37 -26.19 5.13
CA ARG A 515 29.98 -25.75 5.09
C ARG A 515 29.64 -24.71 6.15
N VAL A 516 28.76 -23.78 5.75
CA VAL A 516 28.06 -22.85 6.65
C VAL A 516 26.60 -22.85 6.20
N GLU A 517 25.66 -23.07 7.13
CA GLU A 517 24.22 -23.18 6.81
C GLU A 517 23.90 -24.18 5.67
N GLY A 518 24.63 -25.29 5.63
CA GLY A 518 24.48 -26.32 4.58
C GLY A 518 25.04 -25.94 3.21
N ILE A 519 25.47 -24.68 3.02
CA ILE A 519 26.10 -24.16 1.80
C ILE A 519 27.59 -24.50 1.83
N ARG A 520 28.10 -25.17 0.79
CA ARG A 520 29.53 -25.49 0.68
C ARG A 520 30.34 -24.29 0.19
N GLY A 521 31.65 -24.29 0.45
CA GLY A 521 32.57 -23.36 -0.23
C GLY A 521 32.44 -23.39 -1.76
N ARG A 522 32.25 -24.57 -2.38
CA ARG A 522 31.96 -24.71 -3.82
C ARG A 522 30.63 -24.07 -4.22
N ASP A 523 29.62 -24.16 -3.36
CA ASP A 523 28.31 -23.59 -3.65
C ASP A 523 28.41 -22.05 -3.61
N PHE A 524 29.08 -21.47 -2.61
CA PHE A 524 29.37 -20.02 -2.60
C PHE A 524 30.17 -19.57 -3.82
N LYS A 525 31.20 -20.34 -4.20
CA LYS A 525 32.01 -20.08 -5.40
C LYS A 525 31.15 -20.09 -6.67
N MET A 526 30.34 -21.14 -6.85
CA MET A 526 29.40 -21.31 -7.96
C MET A 526 28.42 -20.14 -8.04
N MET A 527 27.75 -19.83 -6.94
CA MET A 527 26.74 -18.76 -6.89
C MET A 527 27.37 -17.38 -7.13
N THR A 528 28.55 -17.11 -6.56
CA THR A 528 29.26 -15.84 -6.81
C THR A 528 29.63 -15.71 -8.28
N ALA A 529 30.07 -16.80 -8.92
CA ALA A 529 30.37 -16.79 -10.34
C ALA A 529 29.12 -16.51 -11.20
N ALA A 530 27.94 -17.02 -10.82
CA ALA A 530 26.68 -16.67 -11.49
C ALA A 530 26.40 -15.16 -11.46
N TYR A 531 26.53 -14.52 -10.29
CA TYR A 531 26.31 -13.07 -10.16
C TYR A 531 27.40 -12.25 -10.84
N LEU A 532 28.68 -12.61 -10.71
CA LEU A 532 29.75 -11.93 -11.43
C LEU A 532 29.60 -12.08 -12.96
N TYR A 533 29.06 -13.20 -13.44
CA TYR A 533 28.70 -13.33 -14.85
C TYR A 533 27.62 -12.33 -15.25
N ASN A 534 26.53 -12.25 -14.48
CA ASN A 534 25.45 -11.27 -14.73
C ASN A 534 25.96 -9.82 -14.74
N ILE A 535 26.85 -9.46 -13.81
CA ILE A 535 27.41 -8.12 -13.66
C ILE A 535 28.39 -7.77 -14.80
N THR A 536 29.24 -8.72 -15.21
CA THR A 536 30.41 -8.42 -16.06
C THR A 536 30.32 -8.93 -17.49
N GLY A 537 29.49 -9.95 -17.75
CA GLY A 537 29.47 -10.70 -19.01
C GLY A 537 30.75 -11.52 -19.28
N ASP A 538 31.67 -11.63 -18.32
CA ASP A 538 32.91 -12.40 -18.50
C ASP A 538 32.63 -13.90 -18.41
N THR A 539 32.72 -14.58 -19.56
CA THR A 539 32.39 -16.01 -19.71
C THR A 539 33.24 -16.93 -18.84
N ARG A 540 34.38 -16.46 -18.31
CA ARG A 540 35.17 -17.25 -17.33
C ARG A 540 34.36 -17.56 -16.07
N TYR A 541 33.49 -16.64 -15.64
CA TYR A 541 32.63 -16.89 -14.49
C TYR A 541 31.51 -17.89 -14.83
N GLU A 542 30.97 -17.86 -16.03
CA GLU A 542 30.00 -18.87 -16.50
C GLU A 542 30.64 -20.27 -16.60
N ASP A 543 31.90 -20.37 -17.03
CA ASP A 543 32.65 -21.63 -17.02
C ASP A 543 32.81 -22.19 -15.61
N ILE A 544 33.08 -21.33 -14.63
CA ILE A 544 33.19 -21.71 -13.21
C ILE A 544 31.84 -22.18 -12.68
N LEU A 545 30.77 -21.40 -12.93
CA LEU A 545 29.40 -21.74 -12.59
C LEU A 545 29.06 -23.16 -13.08
N LYS A 546 29.33 -23.43 -14.36
CA LYS A 546 29.07 -24.74 -14.98
C LYS A 546 29.90 -25.87 -14.39
N ASN A 547 31.16 -25.62 -14.04
CA ASN A 547 32.04 -26.63 -13.47
C ASN A 547 31.73 -26.97 -12.00
N GLU A 548 31.21 -26.02 -11.23
CA GLU A 548 30.88 -26.21 -9.81
C GLU A 548 29.39 -26.53 -9.58
N SER A 549 28.54 -26.45 -10.62
CA SER A 549 27.11 -26.78 -10.52
C SER A 549 26.89 -28.26 -10.20
N ILE A 550 25.96 -28.53 -9.28
CA ILE A 550 25.49 -29.90 -8.99
C ILE A 550 24.52 -30.42 -10.06
N VAL A 551 23.95 -29.51 -10.87
CA VAL A 551 22.93 -29.83 -11.86
C VAL A 551 23.57 -30.51 -13.06
N THR A 552 23.22 -31.78 -13.27
CA THR A 552 23.73 -32.60 -14.38
C THR A 552 22.61 -33.26 -15.19
N ALA A 553 21.38 -33.22 -14.68
CA ALA A 553 20.16 -33.76 -15.29
C ALA A 553 18.92 -32.93 -14.87
N PRO A 554 17.78 -33.03 -15.58
CA PRO A 554 16.55 -32.24 -15.32
C PRO A 554 15.89 -32.44 -13.93
N ASP A 555 16.29 -33.45 -13.18
CA ASP A 555 15.78 -33.83 -11.85
C ASP A 555 16.88 -33.76 -10.77
N SER A 556 17.98 -33.07 -11.06
CA SER A 556 19.04 -32.85 -10.06
C SER A 556 18.49 -32.05 -8.89
N GLU A 557 18.83 -32.46 -7.67
CA GLU A 557 18.51 -31.73 -6.45
C GLU A 557 19.49 -30.53 -6.33
N ILE A 558 18.99 -29.30 -6.44
CA ILE A 558 19.72 -28.02 -6.30
C ILE A 558 19.95 -27.70 -4.83
N HIS A 559 18.98 -28.03 -3.97
CA HIS A 559 19.10 -27.89 -2.52
C HIS A 559 18.75 -29.18 -1.79
N ARG A 560 19.78 -29.72 -1.12
CA ARG A 560 19.68 -30.82 -0.20
C ARG A 560 20.22 -30.42 1.17
N GLN A 561 19.35 -30.43 2.17
CA GLN A 561 19.69 -30.06 3.54
C GLN A 561 20.94 -30.82 4.02
N ARG A 562 21.89 -30.10 4.65
CA ARG A 562 23.19 -30.62 5.12
C ARG A 562 24.13 -31.16 4.03
N SER A 563 23.81 -31.03 2.74
CA SER A 563 24.60 -31.60 1.63
C SER A 563 25.02 -30.59 0.55
N HIS A 564 24.19 -29.64 0.15
CA HIS A 564 24.57 -28.51 -0.73
C HIS A 564 23.36 -27.61 -0.92
N ASN A 565 23.60 -26.35 -1.28
CA ASN A 565 22.54 -25.42 -1.63
C ASN A 565 23.04 -24.41 -2.68
N GLN A 566 22.52 -24.52 -3.91
CA GLN A 566 22.88 -23.64 -5.03
C GLN A 566 21.68 -22.78 -5.51
N LEU A 567 20.62 -22.64 -4.69
CA LEU A 567 19.36 -21.99 -5.11
C LEU A 567 19.56 -20.55 -5.59
N TRP A 568 20.29 -19.71 -4.86
CA TRP A 568 20.45 -18.30 -5.22
C TRP A 568 21.30 -18.09 -6.48
N GLY A 569 22.27 -18.97 -6.74
CA GLY A 569 23.01 -18.95 -8.02
C GLY A 569 22.21 -19.53 -9.18
N ALA A 570 21.34 -20.50 -8.90
CA ALA A 570 20.40 -21.00 -9.91
C ALA A 570 19.42 -19.90 -10.33
N ALA A 571 18.84 -19.17 -9.38
CA ALA A 571 18.02 -17.99 -9.67
C ALA A 571 18.80 -16.94 -10.49
N ALA A 572 20.04 -16.65 -10.12
CA ALA A 572 20.89 -15.70 -10.85
C ALA A 572 21.09 -16.10 -12.32
N TYR A 573 21.42 -17.37 -12.58
CA TYR A 573 21.69 -17.85 -13.93
C TYR A 573 20.41 -17.96 -14.77
N LEU A 574 19.30 -18.41 -14.17
CA LEU A 574 18.00 -18.52 -14.86
C LEU A 574 17.39 -17.17 -15.23
N LEU A 575 17.75 -16.10 -14.52
CA LEU A 575 17.33 -14.72 -14.80
C LEU A 575 18.42 -13.89 -15.50
N THR A 576 19.46 -14.53 -16.04
CA THR A 576 20.56 -13.81 -16.66
C THR A 576 20.09 -13.03 -17.90
N LYS A 577 20.50 -11.76 -17.99
CA LYS A 577 20.37 -10.93 -19.20
C LYS A 577 21.55 -11.12 -20.16
N GLN A 578 22.54 -11.93 -19.77
CA GLN A 578 23.72 -12.26 -20.58
C GLN A 578 23.42 -13.42 -21.54
N THR A 579 24.33 -13.68 -22.48
CA THR A 579 24.20 -14.81 -23.40
C THR A 579 24.39 -16.14 -22.66
N VAL A 580 23.46 -17.09 -22.77
CA VAL A 580 23.62 -18.42 -22.17
C VAL A 580 24.49 -19.28 -23.09
N ASN A 581 25.73 -19.60 -22.67
CA ASN A 581 26.65 -20.46 -23.44
C ASN A 581 26.51 -21.95 -23.10
N TYR A 582 25.83 -22.29 -21.99
CA TYR A 582 25.53 -23.67 -21.59
C TYR A 582 24.02 -23.94 -21.53
N PRO A 583 23.33 -24.06 -22.68
CA PRO A 583 21.87 -24.21 -22.73
C PRO A 583 21.37 -25.49 -22.05
N ASP A 584 22.09 -26.61 -22.16
CA ASP A 584 21.69 -27.86 -21.49
C ASP A 584 21.70 -27.71 -19.95
N LEU A 585 22.69 -26.98 -19.42
CA LEU A 585 22.75 -26.69 -17.98
C LEU A 585 21.59 -25.77 -17.57
N PHE A 586 21.32 -24.73 -18.36
CA PHE A 586 20.23 -23.79 -18.11
C PHE A 586 18.87 -24.51 -18.06
N GLU A 587 18.57 -25.33 -19.07
CA GLU A 587 17.31 -26.08 -19.14
C GLU A 587 17.20 -27.15 -18.04
N ASN A 588 18.29 -27.85 -17.72
CA ASN A 588 18.30 -28.80 -16.62
C ASN A 588 18.05 -28.09 -15.28
N MET A 589 18.64 -26.91 -15.07
CA MET A 589 18.48 -26.13 -13.85
C MET A 589 17.05 -25.60 -13.70
N LYS A 590 16.45 -25.12 -14.80
CA LYS A 590 15.03 -24.72 -14.86
C LYS A 590 14.10 -25.89 -14.57
N SER A 591 14.39 -27.06 -15.14
CA SER A 591 13.61 -28.27 -14.91
C SER A 591 13.72 -28.75 -13.46
N SER A 592 14.94 -28.76 -12.91
CA SER A 592 15.23 -29.15 -11.53
C SER A 592 14.49 -28.29 -10.52
N ILE A 593 14.52 -26.95 -10.67
CA ILE A 593 13.84 -26.06 -9.73
C ILE A 593 12.32 -26.23 -9.77
N ILE A 594 11.74 -26.40 -10.96
CA ILE A 594 10.31 -26.67 -11.14
C ILE A 594 9.93 -28.03 -10.52
N SER A 595 10.77 -29.06 -10.69
CA SER A 595 10.53 -30.39 -10.13
C SER A 595 10.57 -30.35 -8.60
N GLU A 596 11.62 -29.77 -8.02
CA GLU A 596 11.72 -29.69 -6.56
C GLU A 596 10.63 -28.81 -5.95
N ALA A 597 10.25 -27.70 -6.60
CA ALA A 597 9.15 -26.86 -6.13
C ALA A 597 7.85 -27.66 -6.00
N LYS A 598 7.52 -28.51 -6.98
CA LYS A 598 6.34 -29.39 -6.91
C LYS A 598 6.49 -30.45 -5.82
N GLU A 599 7.59 -31.20 -5.85
CA GLU A 599 7.77 -32.40 -5.02
C GLU A 599 7.95 -32.08 -3.53
N LYS A 600 8.58 -30.95 -3.22
CA LYS A 600 8.95 -30.60 -1.85
C LYS A 600 8.14 -29.46 -1.27
N GLU A 601 7.47 -28.66 -2.10
CA GLU A 601 6.74 -27.49 -1.63
C GLU A 601 5.30 -27.43 -2.15
N ALA A 602 5.08 -26.87 -3.34
CA ALA A 602 3.77 -26.49 -3.87
C ALA A 602 2.71 -27.60 -3.86
N ASP A 603 3.04 -28.86 -4.20
CA ASP A 603 2.02 -29.92 -4.25
C ASP A 603 1.52 -30.35 -2.86
N PHE A 604 2.15 -29.91 -1.77
CA PHE A 604 1.67 -30.22 -0.42
C PHE A 604 0.40 -29.46 -0.05
N VAL A 605 0.12 -28.32 -0.68
CA VAL A 605 -1.08 -27.52 -0.36
C VAL A 605 -2.39 -28.28 -0.65
N THR A 606 -2.36 -29.27 -1.54
CA THR A 606 -3.51 -30.12 -1.85
C THR A 606 -3.52 -31.45 -1.09
N LYS A 607 -2.52 -31.71 -0.23
CA LYS A 607 -2.31 -32.98 0.48
C LYS A 607 -2.39 -32.82 2.00
N ARG A 608 -2.62 -31.61 2.49
CA ARG A 608 -2.56 -31.25 3.91
C ARG A 608 -3.85 -30.56 4.36
N PRO A 609 -4.41 -30.91 5.54
CA PRO A 609 -5.56 -30.20 6.10
C PRO A 609 -5.30 -28.69 6.24
N SER A 610 -4.10 -28.29 6.66
CA SER A 610 -3.70 -26.87 6.74
C SER A 610 -3.61 -26.15 5.39
N ARG A 611 -3.55 -26.88 4.27
CA ARG A 611 -3.22 -26.38 2.93
C ARG A 611 -1.87 -25.65 2.84
N ARG A 612 -0.92 -25.99 3.72
CA ARG A 612 0.43 -25.40 3.73
C ARG A 612 1.39 -26.05 2.73
N GLY A 613 2.27 -25.25 2.15
CA GLY A 613 3.18 -25.64 1.08
C GLY A 613 4.62 -25.91 1.51
N TYR A 614 5.02 -25.63 2.75
CA TYR A 614 6.45 -25.73 3.13
C TYR A 614 7.02 -27.16 3.12
N ALA A 615 8.34 -27.28 3.03
CA ALA A 615 9.03 -28.58 2.94
C ALA A 615 9.10 -29.31 4.30
N PRO A 616 8.94 -30.65 4.36
CA PRO A 616 8.96 -31.40 5.62
C PRO A 616 10.22 -31.17 6.48
N GLU A 617 11.38 -30.96 5.86
CA GLU A 617 12.64 -30.67 6.56
C GLU A 617 12.66 -29.32 7.31
N GLN A 618 11.68 -28.44 7.07
CA GLN A 618 11.50 -27.14 7.73
C GLN A 618 10.42 -27.18 8.83
N ALA A 619 9.68 -28.30 8.95
CA ALA A 619 8.52 -28.46 9.84
C ALA A 619 8.81 -28.36 11.34
N TRP A 620 10.07 -28.18 11.73
CA TRP A 620 10.49 -28.16 13.11
C TRP A 620 9.97 -26.92 13.85
N TRP A 621 9.99 -25.75 13.21
CA TRP A 621 9.38 -24.53 13.75
C TRP A 621 8.02 -24.29 13.12
N GLN A 622 6.98 -24.03 13.92
CA GLN A 622 5.61 -23.91 13.40
C GLN A 622 5.40 -22.70 12.49
N THR A 623 6.18 -21.63 12.69
CA THR A 623 6.00 -20.31 12.07
C THR A 623 6.88 -20.05 10.85
N THR A 624 7.72 -21.02 10.48
CA THR A 624 8.53 -20.96 9.24
C THR A 624 7.63 -20.89 8.02
N GLN A 625 8.03 -20.15 6.98
CA GLN A 625 7.29 -20.02 5.71
C GLN A 625 8.26 -20.02 4.52
N ASP A 626 9.21 -20.95 4.54
CA ASP A 626 10.23 -21.06 3.50
C ASP A 626 9.64 -21.72 2.23
N MET A 627 9.46 -20.92 1.19
CA MET A 627 8.90 -21.32 -0.11
C MET A 627 9.85 -21.00 -1.28
N HIS A 628 11.17 -20.95 -1.03
CA HIS A 628 12.17 -20.46 -1.99
C HIS A 628 12.11 -21.18 -3.33
N ARG A 629 11.91 -22.51 -3.35
CA ARG A 629 11.89 -23.26 -4.62
C ARG A 629 10.67 -22.87 -5.44
N THR A 630 9.51 -22.79 -4.78
CA THR A 630 8.24 -22.38 -5.39
C THR A 630 8.29 -20.96 -5.90
N ILE A 631 8.90 -20.03 -5.14
CA ILE A 631 9.11 -18.64 -5.55
C ILE A 631 9.99 -18.55 -6.79
N ILE A 632 11.14 -19.23 -6.80
CA ILE A 632 12.04 -19.24 -7.97
C ILE A 632 11.36 -19.93 -9.16
N ALA A 633 10.70 -21.07 -8.95
CA ALA A 633 9.99 -21.80 -9.99
C ALA A 633 8.84 -20.98 -10.61
N HIS A 634 8.10 -20.22 -9.80
CA HIS A 634 7.08 -19.27 -10.27
C HIS A 634 7.69 -18.17 -11.15
N ALA A 635 8.84 -17.63 -10.75
CA ALA A 635 9.52 -16.57 -11.49
C ALA A 635 10.04 -17.04 -12.86
N VAL A 636 10.49 -18.30 -12.99
CA VAL A 636 11.21 -18.78 -14.19
C VAL A 636 10.38 -19.66 -15.12
N THR A 637 9.22 -20.17 -14.68
CA THR A 637 8.39 -21.02 -15.53
C THR A 637 7.60 -20.21 -16.56
N ASP A 638 7.59 -20.68 -17.80
CA ASP A 638 6.77 -20.12 -18.88
C ASP A 638 5.43 -20.87 -19.02
N ASN A 639 5.21 -21.92 -18.22
CA ASN A 639 3.98 -22.71 -18.29
C ASN A 639 2.89 -22.04 -17.43
N PRO A 640 1.76 -21.58 -18.01
CA PRO A 640 0.72 -20.86 -17.26
C PRO A 640 0.07 -21.67 -16.14
N ASP A 641 -0.11 -22.97 -16.33
CA ASP A 641 -0.71 -23.85 -15.31
C ASP A 641 0.24 -24.03 -14.12
N GLN A 642 1.55 -24.16 -14.39
CA GLN A 642 2.55 -24.22 -13.34
C GLN A 642 2.65 -22.89 -12.61
N LYS A 643 2.66 -21.78 -13.35
CA LYS A 643 2.68 -20.44 -12.77
C LYS A 643 1.50 -20.23 -11.83
N THR A 644 0.30 -20.58 -12.27
CA THR A 644 -0.89 -20.56 -11.42
C THR A 644 -0.73 -21.47 -10.20
N THR A 645 -0.32 -22.72 -10.38
CA THR A 645 -0.17 -23.68 -9.28
C THR A 645 0.79 -23.18 -8.20
N PHE A 646 1.93 -22.61 -8.63
CA PHE A 646 2.91 -22.06 -7.72
C PHE A 646 2.39 -20.83 -7.00
N LEU A 647 1.74 -19.90 -7.71
CA LEU A 647 1.13 -18.73 -7.10
C LEU A 647 0.06 -19.12 -6.05
N ASP A 648 -0.83 -20.05 -6.39
CA ASP A 648 -1.85 -20.58 -5.50
C ASP A 648 -1.22 -21.13 -4.20
N ALA A 649 -0.11 -21.86 -4.31
CA ALA A 649 0.61 -22.37 -3.15
C ALA A 649 1.23 -21.26 -2.28
N LEU A 650 1.79 -20.21 -2.91
CA LEU A 650 2.35 -19.06 -2.20
C LEU A 650 1.28 -18.27 -1.45
N LEU A 651 0.11 -18.07 -2.06
CA LEU A 651 -1.04 -17.38 -1.44
C LEU A 651 -1.58 -18.16 -0.24
N LEU A 652 -1.69 -19.49 -0.35
CA LEU A 652 -2.16 -20.36 0.74
C LEU A 652 -1.19 -20.39 1.92
N GLU A 653 0.12 -20.43 1.64
CA GLU A 653 1.16 -20.36 2.67
C GLU A 653 1.15 -18.98 3.35
N ALA A 654 1.03 -17.89 2.59
CA ALA A 654 0.93 -16.54 3.14
C ALA A 654 -0.32 -16.38 4.03
N GLY A 655 -1.46 -16.88 3.58
CA GLY A 655 -2.71 -16.85 4.36
C GLY A 655 -2.57 -17.53 5.72
N TRP A 656 -1.84 -18.66 5.80
CA TRP A 656 -1.55 -19.34 7.07
C TRP A 656 -0.78 -18.44 8.05
N GLY A 657 0.33 -17.84 7.60
CA GLY A 657 1.14 -16.95 8.42
C GLY A 657 0.45 -15.63 8.79
N LEU A 658 -0.58 -15.22 8.04
CA LEU A 658 -1.35 -14.00 8.26
C LEU A 658 -2.69 -14.23 8.97
N GLY A 659 -2.96 -15.44 9.48
CA GLY A 659 -4.05 -15.68 10.43
C GLY A 659 -5.03 -16.80 10.09
N ARG A 660 -4.94 -17.41 8.90
CA ARG A 660 -5.68 -18.63 8.52
C ARG A 660 -5.05 -19.85 9.21
N ASN A 661 -5.04 -19.85 10.54
CA ASN A 661 -4.43 -20.87 11.39
C ASN A 661 -5.22 -21.03 12.71
N PRO A 662 -5.05 -22.13 13.47
CA PRO A 662 -5.85 -22.41 14.67
C PRO A 662 -5.84 -21.36 15.78
N LEU A 663 -4.85 -20.45 15.78
CA LEU A 663 -4.77 -19.38 16.78
C LEU A 663 -5.51 -18.10 16.35
N ASN A 664 -5.97 -18.01 15.09
CA ASN A 664 -6.49 -16.76 14.50
C ASN A 664 -5.53 -15.59 14.76
N LYS A 665 -4.24 -15.79 14.48
CA LYS A 665 -3.17 -14.82 14.75
C LYS A 665 -2.22 -14.70 13.56
N ILE A 666 -1.83 -13.46 13.27
CA ILE A 666 -0.65 -13.16 12.45
C ILE A 666 0.58 -13.71 13.19
N GLN A 667 1.36 -14.56 12.51
CA GLN A 667 2.53 -15.23 13.07
C GLN A 667 3.78 -14.33 13.02
N MET A 668 3.70 -13.12 13.57
CA MET A 668 4.79 -12.19 13.85
C MET A 668 4.29 -11.10 14.79
N THR A 669 5.17 -10.33 15.42
CA THR A 669 4.78 -9.14 16.18
C THR A 669 4.35 -8.01 15.25
N THR A 670 3.35 -7.22 15.64
CA THR A 670 2.77 -6.16 14.78
C THR A 670 2.63 -4.80 15.48
N ALA A 671 3.03 -4.72 16.75
CA ALA A 671 2.93 -3.50 17.55
C ALA A 671 3.55 -2.30 16.82
N THR A 672 2.95 -1.12 16.95
CA THR A 672 3.40 0.15 16.33
C THR A 672 3.37 0.18 14.79
N THR A 673 2.65 -0.73 14.15
CA THR A 673 2.44 -0.78 12.70
C THR A 673 0.95 -0.68 12.35
N ASP A 674 0.65 -0.62 11.05
CA ASP A 674 -0.72 -0.57 10.54
C ASP A 674 -1.51 -1.89 10.78
N LEU A 675 -0.85 -2.92 11.34
CA LEU A 675 -1.47 -4.18 11.75
C LEU A 675 -1.63 -4.33 13.27
N ALA A 676 -1.32 -3.29 14.06
CA ALA A 676 -1.29 -3.37 15.52
C ALA A 676 -2.65 -3.65 16.17
N ASP A 677 -3.76 -3.43 15.45
CA ASP A 677 -5.12 -3.76 15.86
C ASP A 677 -5.51 -5.22 15.54
N LYS A 678 -4.72 -5.90 14.68
CA LYS A 678 -4.92 -7.29 14.32
C LYS A 678 -4.36 -8.21 15.41
N ARG A 679 -4.95 -9.39 15.54
CA ARG A 679 -4.47 -10.41 16.48
C ARG A 679 -3.07 -10.88 16.04
N SER A 680 -2.07 -10.66 16.88
CA SER A 680 -0.69 -11.10 16.64
C SER A 680 -0.04 -11.68 17.90
N PHE A 681 1.25 -12.01 17.83
CA PHE A 681 2.04 -12.30 19.03
C PHE A 681 2.48 -11.01 19.71
N GLU A 682 2.47 -11.01 21.05
CA GLU A 682 2.70 -9.82 21.89
C GLU A 682 3.76 -10.08 22.97
N ASN A 683 3.71 -11.26 23.61
CA ASN A 683 4.71 -11.67 24.60
C ASN A 683 5.62 -12.70 23.96
N ILE A 684 6.77 -12.24 23.44
CA ILE A 684 7.79 -13.11 22.85
C ILE A 684 9.18 -12.75 23.40
N TYR A 685 10.12 -13.68 23.33
CA TYR A 685 11.51 -13.48 23.76
C TYR A 685 12.20 -12.56 22.74
N THR A 686 12.08 -11.24 22.93
CA THR A 686 12.53 -10.24 21.96
C THR A 686 13.13 -8.96 22.56
N SER A 687 13.71 -8.14 21.68
CA SER A 687 14.30 -6.83 21.96
C SER A 687 13.24 -5.73 22.02
N GLY A 688 13.61 -4.57 22.57
CA GLY A 688 12.73 -3.40 22.73
C GLY A 688 12.38 -3.11 24.18
N ARG A 689 11.31 -2.33 24.40
CA ARG A 689 10.85 -1.99 25.75
C ARG A 689 10.00 -3.13 26.34
N ASN A 690 10.03 -3.20 27.66
CA ASN A 690 9.40 -4.24 28.46
C ASN A 690 7.90 -4.03 28.73
N ASP A 691 7.22 -3.10 28.05
CA ASP A 691 5.79 -2.79 28.25
C ASP A 691 4.83 -3.71 27.48
N GLY A 692 5.35 -4.59 26.62
CA GLY A 692 4.63 -5.70 26.00
C GLY A 692 3.67 -5.35 24.87
N THR A 693 3.30 -4.08 24.62
CA THR A 693 2.39 -3.75 23.47
C THR A 693 2.53 -2.34 22.87
N PRO A 694 3.03 -1.29 23.55
CA PRO A 694 3.47 -0.07 22.86
C PRO A 694 4.95 -0.06 22.43
N GLY A 695 5.81 -0.85 23.08
CA GLY A 695 7.27 -0.81 22.91
C GLY A 695 7.90 -2.11 22.39
N LEU A 696 7.08 -3.08 21.99
CA LEU A 696 7.48 -4.32 21.35
C LEU A 696 7.93 -4.06 19.90
N HIS A 697 9.10 -4.58 19.53
CA HIS A 697 9.59 -4.48 18.15
C HIS A 697 8.70 -5.31 17.19
N PRO A 698 8.21 -4.73 16.07
CA PRO A 698 7.42 -5.44 15.06
C PRO A 698 8.26 -6.36 14.17
N GLY A 699 7.61 -7.32 13.49
CA GLY A 699 8.23 -8.20 12.50
C GLY A 699 8.93 -9.45 13.04
N HIS A 700 9.07 -9.56 14.36
CA HIS A 700 9.74 -10.70 15.00
C HIS A 700 8.82 -11.93 15.05
N THR A 701 9.33 -13.08 14.57
CA THR A 701 8.53 -14.29 14.30
C THR A 701 8.93 -15.45 15.23
N PRO A 702 8.22 -15.71 16.34
CA PRO A 702 8.64 -16.69 17.33
C PRO A 702 8.61 -18.13 16.79
N TYR A 703 9.47 -19.03 17.27
CA TYR A 703 9.55 -20.43 16.84
C TYR A 703 8.25 -21.22 17.03
N LEU A 704 7.57 -20.96 18.16
CA LEU A 704 6.49 -21.77 18.74
C LEU A 704 6.85 -23.25 18.86
N ASN A 705 8.12 -23.54 19.17
CA ASN A 705 8.57 -24.89 19.41
C ASN A 705 7.87 -25.47 20.64
N THR A 706 7.42 -26.71 20.55
CA THR A 706 6.78 -27.41 21.66
C THR A 706 7.72 -28.42 22.33
N GLU A 707 8.90 -28.66 21.76
CA GLU A 707 9.87 -29.63 22.27
C GLU A 707 10.93 -29.00 23.18
N SER A 708 11.53 -29.82 24.05
CA SER A 708 12.65 -29.40 24.90
C SER A 708 13.99 -29.42 24.16
N TRP A 709 14.84 -28.41 24.37
CA TRP A 709 16.24 -28.43 23.90
C TRP A 709 17.21 -29.06 24.92
N GLY A 710 16.68 -29.68 25.98
CA GLY A 710 17.45 -30.22 27.09
C GLY A 710 17.57 -29.25 28.27
N GLY A 711 18.16 -29.73 29.37
CA GLY A 711 18.23 -29.00 30.64
C GLY A 711 16.96 -29.14 31.49
N HIS A 712 17.04 -28.72 32.75
CA HIS A 712 15.93 -28.77 33.72
C HIS A 712 15.14 -27.46 33.82
N MET A 713 15.62 -26.39 33.17
CA MET A 713 15.01 -25.05 33.24
C MET A 713 13.74 -24.97 32.39
N VAL A 714 12.75 -24.22 32.88
CA VAL A 714 11.50 -23.98 32.14
C VAL A 714 11.75 -23.24 30.82
N GLY A 715 12.72 -22.35 30.77
CA GLY A 715 13.00 -21.59 29.56
C GLY A 715 13.52 -22.44 28.38
N SER A 716 14.17 -23.58 28.68
CA SER A 716 14.61 -24.56 27.68
C SER A 716 13.67 -25.74 27.49
N ASN A 717 12.56 -25.77 28.23
CA ASN A 717 11.63 -26.89 28.27
C ASN A 717 10.17 -26.42 28.38
N PRO A 718 9.51 -26.06 27.26
CA PRO A 718 8.13 -25.63 27.25
C PRO A 718 7.17 -26.73 27.72
N GLY A 719 7.57 -28.01 27.60
CA GLY A 719 6.81 -29.17 28.08
C GLY A 719 6.46 -29.08 29.56
N ILE A 720 7.32 -28.50 30.40
CA ILE A 720 7.03 -28.32 31.83
C ILE A 720 5.78 -27.46 32.05
N VAL A 721 5.61 -26.42 31.23
CA VAL A 721 4.44 -25.53 31.31
C VAL A 721 3.21 -26.20 30.74
N PHE A 722 3.34 -26.85 29.58
CA PHE A 722 2.25 -27.59 28.96
C PHE A 722 1.70 -28.69 29.89
N ASP A 723 2.57 -29.57 30.40
CA ASP A 723 2.18 -30.71 31.22
C ASP A 723 1.54 -30.31 32.56
N ARG A 724 1.93 -29.15 33.10
CA ARG A 724 1.50 -28.71 34.44
C ARG A 724 0.26 -27.81 34.43
N PHE A 725 0.06 -27.03 33.37
CA PHE A 725 -0.90 -25.92 33.40
C PHE A 725 -1.99 -25.96 32.33
N TYR A 726 -1.90 -26.86 31.35
CA TYR A 726 -2.88 -26.99 30.28
C TYR A 726 -3.89 -28.09 30.60
N TYR A 727 -5.12 -27.90 30.12
CA TYR A 727 -6.17 -28.92 30.16
C TYR A 727 -7.03 -28.84 28.88
N PRO A 728 -7.37 -29.97 28.23
CA PRO A 728 -6.95 -31.33 28.53
C PRO A 728 -5.43 -31.52 28.37
N GLU A 729 -4.91 -32.71 28.66
CA GLU A 729 -3.49 -33.03 28.51
C GLU A 729 -2.98 -32.64 27.12
N ILE A 730 -1.74 -32.15 27.03
CA ILE A 730 -1.20 -31.47 25.85
C ILE A 730 -1.19 -32.34 24.57
N ASP A 731 -1.13 -33.67 24.71
CA ASP A 731 -1.20 -34.60 23.58
C ASP A 731 -2.55 -34.60 22.87
N ASN A 732 -3.60 -34.10 23.53
CA ASN A 732 -4.93 -33.95 22.94
C ASN A 732 -5.10 -32.63 22.17
N TRP A 733 -4.12 -31.72 22.22
CA TRP A 733 -4.20 -30.43 21.54
C TRP A 733 -3.71 -30.50 20.09
N PRO A 734 -4.38 -29.82 19.14
CA PRO A 734 -3.81 -29.52 17.84
C PRO A 734 -2.42 -28.92 17.96
N HIS A 735 -1.46 -29.37 17.15
CA HIS A 735 -0.08 -28.91 17.30
C HIS A 735 0.02 -27.39 17.15
N ALA A 736 -0.63 -26.79 16.13
CA ALA A 736 -0.58 -25.35 15.89
C ALA A 736 -1.42 -24.50 16.86
N GLU A 737 -2.09 -25.11 17.86
CA GLU A 737 -2.75 -24.39 18.95
C GLU A 737 -1.92 -24.40 20.26
N LYS A 738 -0.81 -25.14 20.29
CA LYS A 738 0.12 -25.21 21.43
C LYS A 738 0.92 -23.91 21.56
N TYR A 739 0.33 -22.91 22.21
CA TYR A 739 0.89 -21.57 22.38
C TYR A 739 0.95 -21.17 23.85
N ILE A 740 2.14 -20.77 24.31
CA ILE A 740 2.36 -20.19 25.64
C ILE A 740 2.54 -18.68 25.47
N ASN A 741 1.65 -17.88 26.07
CA ASN A 741 1.79 -16.42 26.08
C ASN A 741 2.89 -15.96 27.04
N THR A 742 4.15 -16.00 26.61
CA THR A 742 5.32 -15.75 27.46
C THR A 742 6.50 -15.21 26.66
N ARG A 743 7.27 -14.32 27.29
CA ARG A 743 8.54 -13.79 26.77
C ARG A 743 9.76 -14.39 27.43
N PHE A 744 9.60 -15.49 28.14
CA PHE A 744 10.61 -16.06 29.04
C PHE A 744 11.09 -17.44 28.61
N ILE A 745 10.33 -18.12 27.75
CA ILE A 745 10.69 -19.45 27.27
C ILE A 745 11.33 -19.26 25.90
N TRP A 746 12.65 -19.07 25.89
CA TRP A 746 13.41 -18.81 24.66
C TRP A 746 13.14 -19.90 23.62
N THR A 747 13.20 -21.18 24.01
CA THR A 747 12.92 -22.29 23.08
C THR A 747 11.57 -22.19 22.36
N HIS A 748 10.53 -21.64 22.99
CA HIS A 748 9.19 -21.47 22.41
C HIS A 748 8.99 -20.12 21.73
N SER A 749 9.42 -19.05 22.38
CA SER A 749 9.03 -17.67 22.09
C SER A 749 10.16 -16.81 21.52
N GLU A 750 11.36 -17.35 21.37
CA GLU A 750 12.46 -16.74 20.62
C GLU A 750 12.26 -16.87 19.11
N PHE A 751 13.07 -16.14 18.36
CA PHE A 751 13.12 -16.11 16.92
C PHE A 751 14.55 -15.81 16.49
N THR A 752 14.89 -16.14 15.24
CA THR A 752 16.11 -15.60 14.61
C THR A 752 15.77 -15.06 13.22
N PRO A 753 16.44 -13.99 12.75
CA PRO A 753 16.30 -13.53 11.37
C PRO A 753 16.52 -14.65 10.35
N ARG A 754 17.47 -15.55 10.62
CA ARG A 754 17.88 -16.63 9.71
C ARG A 754 17.01 -17.89 9.72
N GLN A 755 16.12 -18.10 10.70
CA GLN A 755 15.31 -19.33 10.76
C GLN A 755 13.81 -19.07 10.58
N THR A 756 13.25 -18.03 11.18
CA THR A 756 11.79 -17.83 11.18
C THR A 756 11.33 -16.57 10.46
N MET A 757 12.19 -15.57 10.28
CA MET A 757 11.82 -14.32 9.60
C MET A 757 12.05 -14.38 8.08
N ARG A 758 13.17 -14.94 7.64
CA ARG A 758 13.63 -14.86 6.23
C ARG A 758 12.65 -15.36 5.17
N GLY A 759 12.06 -16.56 5.35
CA GLY A 759 11.13 -17.12 4.37
C GLY A 759 9.87 -16.28 4.24
N LYS A 760 9.38 -15.78 5.37
CA LYS A 760 8.22 -14.88 5.44
C LYS A 760 8.50 -13.54 4.76
N ALA A 761 9.67 -12.94 5.04
CA ALA A 761 10.09 -11.68 4.42
C ALA A 761 10.19 -11.83 2.89
N LEU A 762 10.83 -12.89 2.40
CA LEU A 762 10.90 -13.20 0.97
C LEU A 762 9.52 -13.43 0.36
N LEU A 763 8.66 -14.23 1.01
CA LEU A 763 7.32 -14.53 0.51
C LEU A 763 6.46 -13.27 0.36
N TYR A 764 6.41 -12.42 1.39
CA TYR A 764 5.60 -11.20 1.36
C TYR A 764 6.17 -10.15 0.41
N ALA A 765 7.50 -10.00 0.37
CA ALA A 765 8.16 -9.11 -0.60
C ALA A 765 7.90 -9.58 -2.04
N TYR A 766 8.00 -10.89 -2.31
CA TYR A 766 7.75 -11.44 -3.64
C TYR A 766 6.30 -11.26 -4.07
N LEU A 767 5.34 -11.61 -3.21
CA LEU A 767 3.92 -11.41 -3.49
C LEU A 767 3.62 -9.93 -3.70
N TYR A 768 4.11 -9.02 -2.85
CA TYR A 768 3.93 -7.59 -3.09
C TYR A 768 4.56 -7.15 -4.42
N GLY A 769 5.77 -7.59 -4.74
CA GLY A 769 6.47 -7.23 -5.98
C GLY A 769 5.77 -7.71 -7.25
N LEU A 770 5.08 -8.87 -7.22
CA LEU A 770 4.29 -9.36 -8.36
C LEU A 770 3.16 -8.39 -8.73
N TYR A 771 2.47 -7.86 -7.72
CA TYR A 771 1.31 -7.01 -7.93
C TYR A 771 1.64 -5.53 -7.86
N LYS A 772 2.84 -5.15 -7.41
CA LYS A 772 3.24 -3.74 -7.42
C LYS A 772 3.20 -3.14 -8.83
N ASN A 773 3.58 -3.92 -9.84
CA ASN A 773 3.44 -3.56 -11.25
C ASN A 773 2.00 -3.71 -11.80
N ASP A 774 1.14 -4.51 -11.16
CA ASP A 774 -0.32 -4.50 -11.42
C ASP A 774 -1.03 -3.33 -10.69
N THR A 775 -0.39 -2.75 -9.67
CA THR A 775 -0.84 -1.59 -8.90
C THR A 775 -0.17 -0.28 -9.34
N ASP A 776 0.60 -0.31 -10.42
CA ASP A 776 0.67 0.85 -11.30
C ASP A 776 -0.76 1.01 -11.83
N PHE A 777 -1.53 1.85 -11.16
CA PHE A 777 -2.91 2.19 -11.48
C PHE A 777 -3.13 2.39 -13.00
N ASN A 778 -3.38 1.31 -13.73
CA ASN A 778 -4.58 1.24 -14.53
C ASN A 778 -5.67 0.95 -13.52
N TYR A 779 -6.37 2.00 -13.07
CA TYR A 779 -7.78 1.81 -12.80
C TYR A 779 -8.31 1.00 -13.99
N ASP A 780 -9.03 -0.09 -13.74
CA ASP A 780 -9.72 -0.85 -14.79
C ASP A 780 -10.85 0.07 -15.32
N ILE A 781 -10.42 1.12 -16.02
CA ILE A 781 -11.21 2.14 -16.66
C ILE A 781 -11.75 1.40 -17.86
N ASP A 782 -13.00 0.95 -17.76
CA ASP A 782 -13.81 0.70 -18.95
C ASP A 782 -13.54 1.85 -19.93
N ASP A 783 -13.24 1.58 -21.20
CA ASP A 783 -13.01 2.62 -22.20
C ASP A 783 -14.11 3.70 -22.17
N LYS A 784 -15.33 3.35 -21.74
CA LYS A 784 -16.45 4.28 -21.56
C LYS A 784 -16.28 5.28 -20.42
N SER A 785 -15.47 4.97 -19.42
CA SER A 785 -15.15 5.84 -18.28
C SER A 785 -14.16 6.94 -18.68
N ARG A 786 -13.48 6.82 -19.83
CA ARG A 786 -12.58 7.85 -20.35
C ARG A 786 -13.35 9.02 -20.98
N ILE A 787 -12.84 10.23 -20.76
CA ILE A 787 -13.32 11.44 -21.42
C ILE A 787 -13.06 11.30 -22.92
N ASP A 788 -14.13 11.33 -23.71
CA ASP A 788 -14.08 11.21 -25.17
C ASP A 788 -15.08 12.17 -25.82
N ILE A 789 -14.98 12.39 -27.12
CA ILE A 789 -15.95 13.15 -27.90
C ILE A 789 -17.26 12.34 -27.93
N SER A 790 -18.39 12.97 -27.58
CA SER A 790 -19.67 12.26 -27.56
C SER A 790 -20.04 11.74 -28.94
N SER A 791 -20.29 10.43 -29.02
CA SER A 791 -20.77 9.79 -30.24
C SER A 791 -22.22 10.17 -30.58
N GLU A 792 -23.00 10.59 -29.58
CA GLU A 792 -24.37 11.07 -29.73
C GLU A 792 -24.41 12.51 -30.26
N ASN A 793 -23.51 13.37 -29.78
CA ASN A 793 -23.34 14.73 -30.26
C ASN A 793 -21.88 15.18 -30.15
N PRO A 794 -21.11 15.17 -31.26
CA PRO A 794 -19.69 15.49 -31.24
C PRO A 794 -19.34 16.93 -30.82
N TRP A 795 -20.33 17.82 -30.69
CA TRP A 795 -20.12 19.15 -30.10
C TRP A 795 -19.91 19.13 -28.59
N TYR A 796 -20.15 17.99 -27.93
CA TYR A 796 -20.03 17.80 -26.48
C TYR A 796 -19.07 16.65 -26.16
N TRP A 797 -18.66 16.62 -24.89
CA TRP A 797 -17.89 15.51 -24.33
C TRP A 797 -18.80 14.39 -23.88
N GLN A 798 -18.25 13.19 -23.81
CA GLN A 798 -18.78 12.02 -23.13
C GLN A 798 -17.83 11.62 -22.01
N TYR A 799 -18.37 11.30 -20.83
CA TYR A 799 -17.62 10.75 -19.71
C TYR A 799 -18.51 9.75 -18.96
N ASN A 800 -17.97 8.61 -18.52
CA ASN A 800 -18.75 7.50 -17.96
C ASN A 800 -19.94 7.09 -18.84
N GLY A 801 -19.72 7.06 -20.16
CA GLY A 801 -20.74 6.69 -21.15
C GLY A 801 -21.86 7.70 -21.38
N LYS A 802 -21.80 8.90 -20.80
CA LYS A 802 -22.86 9.93 -20.89
C LYS A 802 -22.35 11.19 -21.56
N THR A 803 -23.13 11.79 -22.44
CA THR A 803 -22.88 13.15 -22.93
C THR A 803 -22.94 14.13 -21.76
N ILE A 804 -21.89 14.92 -21.56
CA ILE A 804 -21.76 15.87 -20.44
C ILE A 804 -21.56 17.31 -20.91
N LEU A 805 -22.13 18.24 -20.14
CA LEU A 805 -21.76 19.65 -20.14
C LEU A 805 -20.83 19.91 -18.95
N MET A 806 -19.65 20.47 -19.23
CA MET A 806 -18.64 20.76 -18.24
C MET A 806 -18.80 22.18 -17.67
N LEU A 807 -19.00 22.32 -16.36
CA LEU A 807 -19.17 23.60 -15.67
C LEU A 807 -18.14 23.74 -14.55
N GLY A 808 -17.53 24.92 -14.43
CA GLY A 808 -16.41 25.07 -13.49
C GLY A 808 -16.12 26.46 -12.96
N GLY A 809 -15.20 26.49 -12.01
CA GLY A 809 -14.55 27.67 -11.45
C GLY A 809 -13.50 27.21 -10.45
N SER A 810 -12.37 27.90 -10.35
CA SER A 810 -11.37 27.60 -9.33
C SER A 810 -10.72 28.86 -8.79
N TRP A 811 -10.13 28.75 -7.60
CA TRP A 811 -9.39 29.85 -6.98
C TRP A 811 -8.06 30.14 -7.69
N GLN A 812 -7.35 29.09 -8.10
CA GLN A 812 -6.00 29.17 -8.66
C GLN A 812 -5.98 28.55 -10.06
N ASP A 813 -5.01 28.92 -10.88
CA ASP A 813 -4.80 28.31 -12.19
C ASP A 813 -3.97 27.04 -12.12
N ASN A 814 -3.08 26.91 -11.13
CA ASN A 814 -2.29 25.72 -10.81
C ASN A 814 -2.74 25.08 -9.49
N LEU A 815 -4.02 24.71 -9.41
CA LEU A 815 -4.71 24.33 -8.17
C LEU A 815 -3.99 23.24 -7.36
N PHE A 816 -3.30 22.29 -8.03
CA PHE A 816 -2.53 21.24 -7.35
C PHE A 816 -1.41 21.78 -6.44
N ASN A 817 -0.82 22.92 -6.78
CA ASN A 817 0.44 23.38 -6.18
C ASN A 817 0.24 24.23 -4.92
N HIS A 818 -0.96 24.20 -4.32
CA HIS A 818 -1.27 24.94 -3.09
C HIS A 818 -1.17 24.05 -1.85
N PRO A 819 -0.64 24.59 -0.72
CA PRO A 819 -0.31 23.78 0.46
C PRO A 819 -1.53 23.33 1.29
N GLY A 820 -2.77 23.65 0.90
CA GLY A 820 -3.96 23.20 1.62
C GLY A 820 -5.29 23.67 1.03
N GLY A 821 -6.39 23.06 1.48
CA GLY A 821 -7.76 23.39 1.09
C GLY A 821 -8.25 22.77 -0.21
N LEU A 822 -7.46 21.88 -0.83
CA LEU A 822 -7.80 21.29 -2.13
C LEU A 822 -9.09 20.45 -2.08
N GLU A 823 -9.20 19.51 -1.14
CA GLU A 823 -10.39 18.66 -1.01
C GLU A 823 -11.66 19.49 -0.78
N GLU A 824 -11.61 20.45 0.15
CA GLU A 824 -12.73 21.37 0.42
C GLU A 824 -13.11 22.15 -0.85
N HIS A 825 -12.12 22.64 -1.60
CA HIS A 825 -12.36 23.36 -2.85
C HIS A 825 -13.08 22.51 -3.89
N LEU A 826 -12.65 21.25 -4.04
CA LEU A 826 -13.27 20.28 -4.95
C LEU A 826 -14.68 19.91 -4.48
N ASP A 827 -14.89 19.70 -3.18
CA ASP A 827 -16.21 19.41 -2.60
C ASP A 827 -17.19 20.56 -2.80
N VAL A 828 -16.74 21.81 -2.63
CA VAL A 828 -17.58 22.99 -2.91
C VAL A 828 -17.98 23.04 -4.37
N LEU A 829 -17.04 22.82 -5.30
CA LEU A 829 -17.34 22.81 -6.73
C LEU A 829 -18.35 21.70 -7.08
N ALA A 830 -18.15 20.49 -6.55
CA ALA A 830 -19.07 19.36 -6.73
C ALA A 830 -20.46 19.68 -6.18
N SER A 831 -20.55 20.28 -4.99
CA SER A 831 -21.82 20.57 -4.30
C SER A 831 -22.75 21.52 -5.06
N VAL A 832 -22.19 22.30 -5.99
CA VAL A 832 -22.93 23.22 -6.86
C VAL A 832 -23.13 22.66 -8.27
N GLY A 833 -22.77 21.40 -8.51
CA GLY A 833 -22.88 20.73 -9.80
C GLY A 833 -21.77 21.09 -10.80
N GLY A 834 -20.66 21.63 -10.31
CA GLY A 834 -19.45 21.82 -11.11
C GLY A 834 -18.66 20.52 -11.24
N ASN A 835 -18.04 20.33 -12.40
CA ASN A 835 -17.30 19.12 -12.76
C ASN A 835 -16.12 19.41 -13.71
N TYR A 836 -15.65 20.66 -13.75
CA TYR A 836 -14.62 21.07 -14.70
C TYR A 836 -13.56 21.96 -14.06
N LEU A 837 -12.32 21.50 -14.13
CA LEU A 837 -11.15 22.11 -13.50
C LEU A 837 -10.14 22.51 -14.57
N ARG A 838 -9.47 23.64 -14.34
CA ARG A 838 -8.30 24.08 -15.09
C ARG A 838 -7.07 23.84 -14.23
N ASN A 839 -6.00 23.33 -14.83
CA ASN A 839 -4.72 23.21 -14.16
C ASN A 839 -3.54 23.55 -15.08
N THR A 840 -2.94 24.72 -14.88
CA THR A 840 -1.70 25.13 -15.53
C THR A 840 -0.52 24.57 -14.75
N MET A 841 0.49 24.02 -15.43
CA MET A 841 1.69 23.46 -14.79
C MET A 841 2.70 24.56 -14.38
N SER A 842 2.24 25.49 -13.54
CA SER A 842 2.93 26.74 -13.17
C SER A 842 3.42 26.77 -11.71
N HIS A 843 4.28 27.73 -11.39
CA HIS A 843 4.86 27.96 -10.06
C HIS A 843 4.91 29.47 -9.69
N ARG A 844 3.75 30.12 -9.55
CA ARG A 844 3.69 31.59 -9.51
C ARG A 844 3.46 32.21 -8.14
N ASN A 845 2.84 31.46 -7.24
CA ASN A 845 2.21 32.03 -6.05
C ASN A 845 2.92 31.57 -4.77
N VAL A 846 2.77 32.36 -3.70
CA VAL A 846 3.32 32.01 -2.39
C VAL A 846 2.86 30.60 -1.98
N GLY A 847 3.82 29.76 -1.57
CA GLY A 847 3.56 28.36 -1.16
C GLY A 847 3.54 27.34 -2.29
N ASN A 848 3.71 27.77 -3.56
CA ASN A 848 4.03 26.85 -4.64
C ASN A 848 5.42 26.25 -4.46
N VAL A 849 5.53 24.98 -4.80
CA VAL A 849 6.82 24.29 -4.96
C VAL A 849 7.15 24.18 -6.44
N PHE A 850 8.43 23.98 -6.75
CA PHE A 850 8.91 23.82 -8.12
C PHE A 850 9.07 22.34 -8.45
N ALA A 851 9.01 21.99 -9.74
CA ALA A 851 9.06 20.60 -10.19
C ALA A 851 10.41 19.90 -10.00
N TYR A 852 11.46 20.66 -9.68
CA TYR A 852 12.83 20.17 -9.54
C TYR A 852 13.38 20.54 -8.16
N GLU A 853 14.25 19.68 -7.64
CA GLU A 853 14.99 19.94 -6.41
C GLU A 853 16.03 21.05 -6.63
N ARG A 854 16.37 21.76 -5.55
CA ARG A 854 17.46 22.75 -5.55
C ARG A 854 18.68 22.16 -4.84
N ASN A 855 19.87 22.47 -5.32
CA ASN A 855 21.14 22.14 -4.67
C ASN A 855 21.43 23.09 -3.49
N GLU A 856 22.58 22.90 -2.83
CA GLU A 856 23.02 23.72 -1.69
C GLU A 856 23.21 25.22 -2.04
N GLU A 857 23.46 25.54 -3.31
CA GLU A 857 23.62 26.90 -3.82
C GLU A 857 22.28 27.54 -4.22
N GLY A 858 21.16 26.81 -4.08
CA GLY A 858 19.82 27.25 -4.41
C GLY A 858 19.47 27.12 -5.90
N LEU A 859 20.32 26.52 -6.72
CA LEU A 859 20.08 26.26 -8.15
C LEU A 859 19.36 24.93 -8.35
N PHE A 860 18.46 24.85 -9.32
CA PHE A 860 17.75 23.64 -9.69
C PHE A 860 18.66 22.58 -10.32
N ASP A 861 18.40 21.31 -10.02
CA ASP A 861 18.90 20.18 -10.79
C ASP A 861 17.77 19.59 -11.63
N LEU A 862 17.79 19.85 -12.94
CA LEU A 862 16.79 19.36 -13.88
C LEU A 862 16.83 17.84 -14.10
N ASN A 863 17.82 17.13 -13.54
CA ASN A 863 17.82 15.67 -13.49
C ASN A 863 17.07 15.12 -12.25
N ARG A 864 16.72 15.97 -11.27
CA ARG A 864 16.12 15.57 -10.00
C ARG A 864 14.76 16.23 -9.80
N PHE A 865 13.71 15.44 -9.96
CA PHE A 865 12.35 15.91 -9.70
C PHE A 865 12.11 16.11 -8.21
N ASN A 866 11.36 17.16 -7.86
CA ASN A 866 10.90 17.39 -6.50
C ASN A 866 9.71 16.45 -6.17
N PRO A 867 9.86 15.52 -5.22
CA PRO A 867 8.79 14.58 -4.87
C PRO A 867 7.52 15.27 -4.39
N GLU A 868 7.63 16.41 -3.69
CA GLU A 868 6.48 17.15 -3.18
C GLU A 868 5.61 17.72 -4.30
N TYR A 869 6.23 18.30 -5.33
CA TYR A 869 5.51 18.87 -6.48
C TYR A 869 4.69 17.81 -7.20
N TRP A 870 5.31 16.66 -7.48
CA TRP A 870 4.66 15.59 -8.22
C TRP A 870 3.67 14.80 -7.36
N GLY A 871 3.92 14.65 -6.05
CA GLY A 871 2.95 14.09 -5.11
C GLY A 871 1.70 14.98 -4.99
N ARG A 872 1.87 16.31 -4.98
CA ARG A 872 0.74 17.26 -5.04
C ARG A 872 -0.04 17.15 -6.35
N PHE A 873 0.64 17.01 -7.48
CA PHE A 873 0.01 16.85 -8.78
C PHE A 873 -0.80 15.55 -8.85
N ASP A 874 -0.21 14.43 -8.43
CA ASP A 874 -0.89 13.13 -8.37
C ASP A 874 -2.13 13.18 -7.47
N ASN A 875 -1.98 13.72 -6.26
CA ASN A 875 -3.08 13.90 -5.32
C ASN A 875 -4.23 14.72 -5.91
N PHE A 876 -3.92 15.78 -6.64
CA PHE A 876 -4.93 16.60 -7.30
C PHE A 876 -5.70 15.84 -8.38
N VAL A 877 -4.99 15.13 -9.26
CA VAL A 877 -5.63 14.41 -10.37
C VAL A 877 -6.49 13.26 -9.84
N ARG A 878 -5.99 12.53 -8.82
CA ARG A 878 -6.74 11.50 -8.09
C ARG A 878 -8.02 12.05 -7.45
N LEU A 879 -7.92 13.12 -6.67
CA LEU A 879 -9.08 13.69 -5.96
C LEU A 879 -10.13 14.26 -6.92
N ALA A 880 -9.70 14.76 -8.09
CA ALA A 880 -10.60 15.19 -9.15
C ALA A 880 -11.32 14.00 -9.80
N PHE A 881 -10.60 12.91 -10.05
CA PHE A 881 -11.17 11.67 -10.59
C PHE A 881 -12.23 11.08 -9.65
N GLU A 882 -11.95 10.99 -8.35
CA GLU A 882 -12.88 10.50 -7.31
C GLU A 882 -14.20 11.30 -7.23
N ARG A 883 -14.27 12.47 -7.86
CA ARG A 883 -15.43 13.37 -7.87
C ARG A 883 -16.02 13.55 -9.28
N ASP A 884 -15.67 12.68 -10.22
CA ASP A 884 -16.10 12.75 -11.62
C ASP A 884 -15.81 14.13 -12.28
N MET A 885 -14.71 14.76 -11.91
CA MET A 885 -14.32 16.07 -12.43
C MET A 885 -13.34 15.95 -13.58
N ILE A 886 -13.60 16.65 -14.68
CA ILE A 886 -12.68 16.73 -15.81
C ILE A 886 -11.61 17.79 -15.53
N VAL A 887 -10.35 17.42 -15.72
CA VAL A 887 -9.19 18.32 -15.56
C VAL A 887 -8.62 18.65 -16.93
N GLN A 888 -8.65 19.92 -17.32
CA GLN A 888 -7.89 20.41 -18.48
C GLN A 888 -6.53 20.93 -18.03
N ILE A 889 -5.48 20.19 -18.37
CA ILE A 889 -4.09 20.52 -18.09
C ILE A 889 -3.55 21.45 -19.18
N GLU A 890 -2.93 22.56 -18.78
CA GLU A 890 -2.17 23.44 -19.66
C GLU A 890 -0.67 23.24 -19.39
N LEU A 891 0.03 22.68 -20.38
CA LEU A 891 1.42 22.24 -20.22
C LEU A 891 2.38 23.41 -20.07
N TRP A 892 2.44 24.30 -21.08
CA TRP A 892 3.33 25.44 -21.08
C TRP A 892 2.54 26.74 -20.93
N ASP A 893 2.84 27.52 -19.90
CA ASP A 893 2.32 28.87 -19.79
C ASP A 893 3.41 29.88 -20.15
N PRO A 894 3.31 30.55 -21.32
CA PRO A 894 4.29 31.53 -21.74
C PRO A 894 4.53 32.62 -20.71
N ALA A 895 3.54 33.02 -19.90
CA ALA A 895 3.79 34.05 -18.89
C ALA A 895 4.90 33.63 -17.88
N ASP A 896 5.04 32.34 -17.56
CA ASP A 896 6.13 31.84 -16.69
C ASP A 896 7.50 31.84 -17.37
N LEU A 897 7.52 31.99 -18.69
CA LEU A 897 8.71 31.95 -19.52
C LEU A 897 9.11 33.35 -20.02
N TYR A 898 8.43 34.40 -19.56
CA TYR A 898 8.69 35.80 -19.92
C TYR A 898 9.05 36.66 -18.69
N HIS A 899 8.89 37.98 -18.75
CA HIS A 899 9.19 38.85 -17.61
C HIS A 899 8.48 38.42 -16.31
N ASP A 900 9.13 38.74 -15.20
CA ASP A 900 8.68 38.37 -13.87
C ASP A 900 7.36 39.03 -13.49
N HIS A 901 6.51 38.26 -12.80
CA HIS A 901 5.19 38.67 -12.34
C HIS A 901 4.79 37.83 -11.13
N GLN A 902 3.83 38.32 -10.34
CA GLN A 902 3.41 37.65 -9.08
C GLN A 902 4.62 37.41 -8.14
N SER A 903 4.53 36.43 -7.25
CA SER A 903 5.58 36.16 -6.24
C SER A 903 6.76 35.37 -6.81
N PHE A 904 6.50 34.41 -7.70
CA PHE A 904 7.51 33.50 -8.26
C PHE A 904 7.35 33.27 -9.77
N GLY A 905 6.43 33.98 -10.43
CA GLY A 905 6.17 33.82 -11.86
C GLY A 905 7.22 34.51 -12.73
N GLY A 906 7.57 33.89 -13.84
CA GLY A 906 8.44 34.45 -14.87
C GLY A 906 9.85 33.84 -14.93
N TRP A 907 10.56 34.25 -15.98
CA TRP A 907 11.77 33.61 -16.46
C TRP A 907 12.92 33.70 -15.46
N SER A 908 13.02 34.78 -14.67
CA SER A 908 14.13 34.89 -13.70
C SER A 908 14.01 33.90 -12.54
N HIS A 909 12.85 33.27 -12.35
CA HIS A 909 12.60 32.24 -11.35
C HIS A 909 12.47 30.83 -11.93
N HIS A 910 12.29 30.72 -13.26
CA HIS A 910 11.98 29.48 -13.93
C HIS A 910 13.13 28.47 -13.87
N PRO A 911 12.89 27.16 -13.62
CA PRO A 911 13.95 26.16 -13.56
C PRO A 911 14.77 26.03 -14.84
N PHE A 912 14.13 26.20 -16.00
CA PHE A 912 14.82 26.14 -17.30
C PHE A 912 15.67 27.37 -17.64
N ASN A 913 15.67 28.41 -16.80
CA ASN A 913 16.60 29.52 -16.99
C ASN A 913 18.03 29.04 -16.67
N PRO A 914 19.02 29.21 -17.57
CA PRO A 914 20.40 28.79 -17.30
C PRO A 914 21.03 29.45 -16.07
N ALA A 915 20.51 30.60 -15.62
CA ALA A 915 20.95 31.25 -14.39
C ALA A 915 20.44 30.53 -13.11
N ASN A 916 19.43 29.66 -13.25
CA ASN A 916 18.73 29.02 -12.14
C ASN A 916 18.99 27.51 -12.04
N ASN A 917 19.70 26.89 -12.99
CA ASN A 917 19.98 25.46 -12.92
C ASN A 917 21.45 25.15 -13.16
N ILE A 918 21.86 23.93 -12.79
CA ILE A 918 23.24 23.45 -12.91
C ILE A 918 23.50 22.65 -14.19
N ASN A 919 22.46 22.40 -14.99
CA ASN A 919 22.48 21.40 -16.05
C ASN A 919 23.02 21.96 -17.38
N TYR A 920 22.92 23.27 -17.58
CA TYR A 920 23.48 23.93 -18.74
C TYR A 920 23.62 25.44 -18.53
N THR A 921 24.47 26.06 -19.35
CA THR A 921 24.69 27.50 -19.41
C THR A 921 23.94 28.15 -20.58
N SER A 922 23.87 29.49 -20.54
CA SER A 922 23.31 30.31 -21.63
C SER A 922 24.11 30.13 -22.92
N GLU A 923 25.43 29.99 -22.82
CA GLU A 923 26.34 29.79 -23.95
C GLU A 923 26.13 28.43 -24.65
N GLU A 924 25.83 27.38 -23.89
CA GLU A 924 25.60 26.03 -24.42
C GLU A 924 24.25 25.88 -25.12
N THR A 925 23.23 26.57 -24.61
CA THR A 925 21.84 26.41 -25.06
C THR A 925 21.33 27.55 -25.92
N GLY A 926 21.96 28.72 -25.87
CA GLY A 926 21.39 29.95 -26.44
C GLY A 926 20.12 30.43 -25.73
N LEU A 927 19.76 29.86 -24.57
CA LEU A 927 18.71 30.39 -23.71
C LEU A 927 19.21 31.66 -23.03
N PRO A 928 18.45 32.77 -23.06
CA PRO A 928 18.87 34.00 -22.40
C PRO A 928 18.78 33.85 -20.87
N ASN A 929 19.66 34.51 -20.11
CA ASN A 929 19.54 34.56 -18.65
C ASN A 929 18.45 35.55 -18.19
N VAL A 930 18.13 36.55 -19.03
CA VAL A 930 17.22 37.65 -18.70
C VAL A 930 16.24 37.88 -19.84
N ILE A 931 14.96 38.02 -19.50
CA ILE A 931 13.87 38.37 -20.40
C ILE A 931 13.05 39.51 -19.76
N GLU A 932 13.08 40.70 -20.36
CA GLU A 932 12.38 41.90 -19.86
C GLU A 932 11.15 42.28 -20.71
N TYR A 933 10.65 41.35 -21.53
CA TYR A 933 9.46 41.54 -22.35
C TYR A 933 8.41 40.46 -22.05
N GLY A 934 7.15 40.72 -22.42
CA GLY A 934 6.03 39.81 -22.18
C GLY A 934 5.65 38.97 -23.39
N ALA A 935 4.85 37.93 -23.14
CA ALA A 935 4.17 37.18 -24.19
C ALA A 935 3.35 38.13 -25.08
N VAL A 936 3.42 37.94 -26.39
CA VAL A 936 2.73 38.74 -27.42
C VAL A 936 2.01 37.80 -28.40
N PRO A 937 1.01 38.27 -29.17
CA PRO A 937 0.22 37.41 -30.07
C PRO A 937 0.93 37.08 -31.39
N VAL A 938 2.25 37.20 -31.45
CA VAL A 938 3.10 36.89 -32.60
C VAL A 938 4.36 36.17 -32.11
N PRO A 939 5.01 35.35 -32.94
CA PRO A 939 6.18 34.60 -32.49
C PRO A 939 7.31 35.53 -32.02
N THR A 940 8.03 35.09 -31.00
CA THR A 940 9.14 35.86 -30.43
C THR A 940 10.49 35.24 -30.77
N GLU A 941 11.56 35.87 -30.27
CA GLU A 941 12.92 35.32 -30.36
C GLU A 941 13.28 34.42 -29.17
N HIS A 942 12.33 34.10 -28.28
CA HIS A 942 12.60 33.29 -27.09
C HIS A 942 12.94 31.84 -27.46
N THR A 943 14.21 31.44 -27.24
CA THR A 943 14.78 30.18 -27.73
C THR A 943 14.24 28.93 -27.03
N PHE A 944 13.65 29.04 -25.83
CA PHE A 944 12.91 27.93 -25.18
C PHE A 944 11.85 27.31 -26.10
N PHE A 945 11.12 28.14 -26.86
CA PHE A 945 10.07 27.70 -27.78
C PHE A 945 10.62 27.27 -29.16
N LYS A 946 11.95 27.22 -29.32
CA LYS A 946 12.61 26.81 -30.56
C LYS A 946 13.42 25.52 -30.40
N SER A 947 13.33 24.87 -29.24
CA SER A 947 14.12 23.67 -28.91
C SER A 947 13.79 22.43 -29.75
N VAL A 948 12.60 22.38 -30.35
CA VAL A 948 12.08 21.21 -31.06
C VAL A 948 12.75 20.99 -32.42
N PRO A 949 12.74 19.76 -32.96
CA PRO A 949 13.47 19.42 -34.20
C PRO A 949 13.11 20.23 -35.44
N ALA A 950 11.84 20.67 -35.54
CA ALA A 950 11.36 21.48 -36.67
C ALA A 950 11.85 22.94 -36.65
N LEU A 951 12.44 23.38 -35.54
CA LEU A 951 12.97 24.73 -35.33
C LEU A 951 14.50 24.68 -35.17
N ASP A 952 15.03 25.10 -34.02
CA ASP A 952 16.47 25.17 -33.79
C ASP A 952 17.05 23.84 -33.29
N ASN A 953 16.20 22.86 -32.94
CA ASN A 953 16.58 21.51 -32.51
C ASN A 953 17.62 21.52 -31.38
N ASN A 954 17.40 22.37 -30.37
CA ASN A 954 18.22 22.43 -29.17
C ASN A 954 17.99 21.18 -28.30
N ARG A 955 18.73 20.12 -28.63
CA ARG A 955 18.65 18.82 -27.94
C ARG A 955 19.01 18.88 -26.46
N ILE A 956 19.86 19.83 -26.06
CA ILE A 956 20.28 19.99 -24.66
C ILE A 956 19.08 20.39 -23.80
N VAL A 957 18.25 21.30 -24.28
CA VAL A 957 17.04 21.76 -23.57
C VAL A 957 15.89 20.80 -23.78
N LEU A 958 15.74 20.28 -25.00
CA LEU A 958 14.63 19.42 -25.38
C LEU A 958 14.55 18.15 -24.53
N GLN A 959 15.69 17.52 -24.21
CA GLN A 959 15.71 16.33 -23.34
C GLN A 959 15.11 16.61 -21.95
N TYR A 960 15.35 17.79 -21.38
CA TYR A 960 14.82 18.17 -20.07
C TYR A 960 13.33 18.53 -20.15
N GLN A 961 12.90 19.16 -21.25
CA GLN A 961 11.49 19.39 -21.50
C GLN A 961 10.76 18.05 -21.71
N GLN A 962 11.37 17.08 -22.40
CA GLN A 962 10.80 15.74 -22.59
C GLN A 962 10.71 15.00 -21.27
N ALA A 963 11.75 15.01 -20.44
CA ALA A 963 11.72 14.40 -19.11
C ALA A 963 10.61 15.00 -18.23
N TYR A 964 10.44 16.33 -18.25
CA TYR A 964 9.35 16.99 -17.54
C TYR A 964 7.97 16.48 -17.99
N VAL A 965 7.77 16.38 -19.31
CA VAL A 965 6.54 15.90 -19.91
C VAL A 965 6.31 14.41 -19.61
N ASP A 966 7.35 13.59 -19.70
CA ASP A 966 7.28 12.16 -19.37
C ASP A 966 6.85 11.97 -17.93
N LYS A 967 7.36 12.78 -16.98
CA LYS A 967 6.95 12.73 -15.57
C LYS A 967 5.50 13.17 -15.36
N LEU A 968 5.02 14.17 -16.11
CA LEU A 968 3.61 14.56 -16.09
C LEU A 968 2.71 13.45 -16.64
N LEU A 969 3.12 12.81 -17.74
CA LEU A 969 2.36 11.77 -18.41
C LEU A 969 2.34 10.45 -17.61
N SER A 970 3.41 10.13 -16.89
CA SER A 970 3.46 8.96 -16.00
C SER A 970 2.39 9.02 -14.89
N ILE A 971 1.91 10.22 -14.56
CA ILE A 971 0.84 10.43 -13.59
C ILE A 971 -0.50 10.57 -14.32
N SER A 972 -0.60 11.50 -15.27
CA SER A 972 -1.90 11.89 -15.84
C SER A 972 -2.54 10.85 -16.76
N LEU A 973 -1.76 9.98 -17.43
CA LEU A 973 -2.33 8.95 -18.32
C LEU A 973 -3.06 7.83 -17.56
N ARG A 974 -2.75 7.67 -16.26
CA ARG A 974 -3.44 6.74 -15.35
C ARG A 974 -4.90 7.09 -15.13
N TYR A 975 -5.29 8.33 -15.42
CA TYR A 975 -6.62 8.86 -15.10
C TYR A 975 -7.47 9.07 -16.36
N PRO A 976 -8.78 8.76 -16.30
CA PRO A 976 -9.66 8.83 -17.47
C PRO A 976 -10.23 10.21 -17.75
N ASN A 977 -10.06 11.16 -16.84
CA ASN A 977 -10.77 12.45 -16.78
C ASN A 977 -9.88 13.64 -17.21
N ILE A 978 -8.90 13.43 -18.09
CA ILE A 978 -7.87 14.43 -18.43
C ILE A 978 -7.97 14.93 -19.88
N LEU A 979 -7.97 16.24 -20.04
CA LEU A 979 -7.81 16.94 -21.32
C LEU A 979 -6.49 17.70 -21.34
N TYR A 980 -5.85 17.84 -22.50
CA TYR A 980 -4.55 18.50 -22.62
C TYR A 980 -4.60 19.73 -23.53
N SER A 981 -3.99 20.83 -23.08
CA SER A 981 -3.71 22.03 -23.88
C SER A 981 -2.21 22.27 -23.88
N MET A 982 -1.60 22.31 -25.06
CA MET A 982 -0.13 22.44 -25.16
C MET A 982 0.35 23.77 -24.58
N HIS A 983 -0.40 24.85 -24.81
CA HIS A 983 -0.12 26.13 -24.19
C HIS A 983 -1.32 26.77 -23.52
N ASN A 984 -1.01 27.72 -22.62
CA ASN A 984 -1.91 28.77 -22.17
C ASN A 984 -1.61 30.09 -22.92
N GLU A 985 -2.37 30.46 -23.94
CA GLU A 985 -2.25 31.75 -24.66
C GLU A 985 -0.88 32.01 -25.32
N THR A 986 -0.50 31.16 -26.27
CA THR A 986 0.76 31.31 -27.00
C THR A 986 0.64 32.15 -28.27
N GLY A 987 1.64 32.99 -28.54
CA GLY A 987 1.87 33.60 -29.85
C GLY A 987 2.99 32.91 -30.63
N GLU A 988 3.62 31.87 -30.06
CA GLU A 988 4.81 31.25 -30.61
C GLU A 988 4.53 30.45 -31.88
N LYS A 989 5.62 30.05 -32.54
CA LYS A 989 5.58 29.21 -33.74
C LYS A 989 4.81 27.92 -33.48
N VAL A 990 3.92 27.55 -34.41
CA VAL A 990 3.03 26.40 -34.27
C VAL A 990 3.80 25.08 -34.18
N GLU A 991 4.98 25.02 -34.77
CA GLU A 991 5.85 23.85 -34.79
C GLU A 991 6.24 23.38 -33.37
N PHE A 992 6.30 24.28 -32.39
CA PHE A 992 6.58 23.91 -30.99
C PHE A 992 5.37 23.23 -30.32
N GLY A 993 4.17 23.77 -30.54
CA GLY A 993 2.92 23.15 -30.07
C GLY A 993 2.62 21.84 -30.77
N ASP A 994 2.87 21.76 -32.08
CA ASP A 994 2.71 20.54 -32.88
C ASP A 994 3.60 19.40 -32.34
N TYR A 995 4.87 19.71 -32.01
CA TYR A 995 5.79 18.73 -31.44
C TYR A 995 5.25 18.11 -30.15
N TRP A 996 4.80 18.95 -29.20
CA TRP A 996 4.29 18.42 -27.93
C TRP A 996 2.96 17.69 -28.09
N ALA A 997 2.08 18.15 -28.98
CA ALA A 997 0.85 17.43 -29.29
C ALA A 997 1.14 16.02 -29.83
N ASP A 998 2.06 15.93 -30.79
CA ASP A 998 2.47 14.65 -31.39
C ASP A 998 3.23 13.77 -30.36
N TYR A 999 4.06 14.36 -29.49
CA TYR A 999 4.77 13.65 -28.42
C TYR A 999 3.80 13.05 -27.38
N PHE A 1000 2.80 13.83 -26.93
CA PHE A 1000 1.78 13.34 -25.98
C PHE A 1000 1.01 12.14 -26.56
N ARG A 1001 0.67 12.19 -27.85
CA ARG A 1001 -0.04 11.10 -28.52
C ARG A 1001 0.79 9.87 -28.65
N GLN A 1002 2.05 10.01 -29.03
CA GLN A 1002 2.97 8.90 -29.08
C GLN A 1002 3.04 8.22 -27.70
N LYS A 1003 3.15 9.00 -26.62
CA LYS A 1003 3.16 8.47 -25.25
C LYS A 1003 1.84 7.83 -24.83
N ALA A 1004 0.71 8.39 -25.24
CA ALA A 1004 -0.60 7.79 -24.98
C ALA A 1004 -0.82 6.50 -25.77
N GLU A 1005 -0.37 6.44 -27.03
CA GLU A 1005 -0.39 5.23 -27.87
C GLU A 1005 0.51 4.14 -27.29
N GLU A 1006 1.72 4.50 -26.83
CA GLU A 1006 2.62 3.61 -26.09
C GLU A 1006 1.95 3.05 -24.81
N ALA A 1007 1.11 3.84 -24.14
CA ALA A 1007 0.34 3.45 -22.96
C ALA A 1007 -1.02 2.79 -23.26
N GLY A 1008 -1.41 2.66 -24.53
CA GLY A 1008 -2.68 2.06 -24.93
C GLY A 1008 -3.94 2.88 -24.59
N VAL A 1009 -3.82 4.19 -24.41
CA VAL A 1009 -4.94 5.07 -24.00
C VAL A 1009 -5.24 6.16 -25.02
N ILE A 1010 -6.52 6.55 -25.12
CA ILE A 1010 -6.96 7.68 -25.94
C ILE A 1010 -6.77 8.98 -25.15
N ILE A 1011 -6.32 10.04 -25.80
CA ILE A 1011 -6.22 11.38 -25.20
C ILE A 1011 -6.74 12.45 -26.15
N HIS A 1012 -7.21 13.56 -25.58
CA HIS A 1012 -7.67 14.71 -26.34
C HIS A 1012 -6.79 15.94 -26.11
N ILE A 1013 -6.42 16.58 -27.21
CA ILE A 1013 -5.42 17.65 -27.24
C ILE A 1013 -5.98 18.88 -27.94
N THR A 1014 -5.66 20.05 -27.40
CA THR A 1014 -5.82 21.36 -28.04
C THR A 1014 -4.53 22.19 -27.89
N ASP A 1015 -4.54 23.37 -28.47
CA ASP A 1015 -3.57 24.42 -28.15
C ASP A 1015 -4.26 25.79 -28.15
N MET A 1016 -3.92 26.64 -27.18
CA MET A 1016 -4.58 27.93 -26.98
C MET A 1016 -3.72 29.06 -27.54
N ARG A 1017 -4.14 29.60 -28.68
CA ARG A 1017 -3.49 30.76 -29.31
C ARG A 1017 -3.82 32.06 -28.58
N ARG A 1018 -2.95 33.07 -28.66
CA ARG A 1018 -3.11 34.34 -27.93
C ARG A 1018 -3.95 35.39 -28.67
N GLY A 1019 -4.05 35.33 -29.99
CA GLY A 1019 -4.79 36.32 -30.78
C GLY A 1019 -6.22 36.56 -30.24
N GLU A 1020 -6.60 37.81 -29.97
CA GLU A 1020 -7.92 38.12 -29.39
C GLU A 1020 -9.08 38.07 -30.40
N ASN A 1021 -8.77 37.91 -31.69
CA ASN A 1021 -9.77 37.80 -32.74
C ASN A 1021 -9.84 36.34 -33.18
N VAL A 1022 -10.83 35.60 -32.66
CA VAL A 1022 -11.07 34.19 -33.02
C VAL A 1022 -11.23 33.94 -34.52
N ARG A 1023 -11.50 34.98 -35.33
CA ARG A 1023 -11.60 34.89 -36.79
C ARG A 1023 -10.28 35.08 -37.53
N SER A 1024 -9.19 35.36 -36.82
CA SER A 1024 -7.87 35.58 -37.43
C SER A 1024 -7.20 34.27 -37.84
N ASP A 1025 -6.28 34.36 -38.80
CA ASP A 1025 -5.53 33.21 -39.32
C ASP A 1025 -4.64 32.53 -38.26
N ASP A 1026 -4.32 33.20 -37.14
CA ASP A 1026 -3.56 32.62 -36.02
C ASP A 1026 -4.26 31.38 -35.42
N HIS A 1027 -5.59 31.32 -35.49
CA HIS A 1027 -6.37 30.17 -34.99
C HIS A 1027 -6.61 29.08 -36.04
N ALA A 1028 -6.40 29.40 -37.33
CA ALA A 1028 -6.71 28.50 -38.43
C ALA A 1028 -5.98 27.16 -38.30
N HIS A 1029 -4.72 27.16 -37.85
CA HIS A 1029 -3.94 25.94 -37.64
C HIS A 1029 -4.63 24.97 -36.66
N ILE A 1030 -5.15 25.46 -35.54
CA ILE A 1030 -5.83 24.60 -34.56
C ILE A 1030 -7.18 24.10 -35.10
N PHE A 1031 -7.88 24.95 -35.86
CA PHE A 1031 -9.19 24.61 -36.45
C PHE A 1031 -9.08 23.60 -37.59
N ASP A 1032 -8.07 23.75 -38.44
CA ASP A 1032 -7.97 23.06 -39.72
C ASP A 1032 -7.18 21.72 -39.63
N ASN A 1033 -6.58 21.39 -38.47
CA ASN A 1033 -5.90 20.11 -38.20
C ASN A 1033 -6.65 19.28 -37.12
N PRO A 1034 -7.87 18.78 -37.40
CA PRO A 1034 -8.70 18.00 -36.47
C PRO A 1034 -8.03 16.73 -35.95
N GLU A 1035 -7.21 16.11 -36.79
CA GLU A 1035 -6.46 14.92 -36.44
C GLU A 1035 -5.39 15.22 -35.41
N ARG A 1036 -4.91 16.47 -35.26
CA ARG A 1036 -3.97 16.93 -34.23
C ARG A 1036 -4.62 17.55 -33.01
N TYR A 1037 -5.64 18.37 -33.25
CA TYR A 1037 -6.34 19.10 -32.19
C TYR A 1037 -7.79 18.65 -32.13
N THR A 1038 -8.04 17.65 -31.29
CA THR A 1038 -9.31 16.93 -31.20
C THR A 1038 -10.41 17.73 -30.50
N PHE A 1039 -10.08 18.88 -29.91
CA PHE A 1039 -11.03 19.90 -29.48
C PHE A 1039 -10.42 21.31 -29.61
N VAL A 1040 -11.25 22.34 -29.46
CA VAL A 1040 -10.78 23.74 -29.51
C VAL A 1040 -11.10 24.46 -28.21
N ASP A 1041 -10.17 25.29 -27.74
CA ASP A 1041 -10.40 26.23 -26.65
C ASP A 1041 -10.35 27.67 -27.18
N ILE A 1042 -11.46 28.40 -27.00
CA ILE A 1042 -11.60 29.78 -27.50
C ILE A 1042 -11.72 30.81 -26.37
N SER A 1043 -11.38 30.41 -25.14
CA SER A 1043 -11.56 31.23 -23.94
C SER A 1043 -10.86 32.58 -24.03
N GLN A 1044 -9.60 32.60 -24.48
CA GLN A 1044 -8.87 33.85 -24.67
C GLN A 1044 -9.36 34.64 -25.90
N ASN A 1045 -9.66 33.93 -26.99
CA ASN A 1045 -9.85 34.52 -28.32
C ASN A 1045 -11.25 35.14 -28.50
N ASN A 1046 -12.15 34.89 -27.56
CA ASN A 1046 -13.49 35.46 -27.56
C ASN A 1046 -13.77 36.36 -26.34
N ALA A 1047 -12.78 36.59 -25.47
CA ALA A 1047 -12.98 37.35 -24.23
C ALA A 1047 -12.97 38.88 -24.41
N THR A 1048 -12.00 39.46 -25.14
CA THR A 1048 -11.83 40.92 -25.19
C THR A 1048 -12.58 41.58 -26.35
N LEU A 1049 -12.63 40.95 -27.53
CA LEU A 1049 -13.25 41.53 -28.73
C LEU A 1049 -14.68 41.00 -28.99
N GLY A 1050 -15.17 40.10 -28.13
CA GLY A 1050 -16.55 39.61 -28.10
C GLY A 1050 -17.33 40.23 -26.94
N TYR A 1051 -18.27 41.12 -27.26
CA TYR A 1051 -19.24 41.68 -26.31
C TYR A 1051 -20.65 41.50 -26.83
N GLY A 1052 -21.59 41.19 -25.94
CA GLY A 1052 -23.00 41.04 -26.28
C GLY A 1052 -23.22 40.02 -27.41
N GLN A 1053 -23.99 40.41 -28.44
CA GLN A 1053 -24.30 39.56 -29.59
C GLN A 1053 -23.06 39.04 -30.31
N ARG A 1054 -22.03 39.88 -30.46
CA ARG A 1054 -20.78 39.52 -31.15
C ARG A 1054 -20.06 38.36 -30.47
N HIS A 1055 -20.14 38.25 -29.15
CA HIS A 1055 -19.56 37.13 -28.41
C HIS A 1055 -20.19 35.80 -28.86
N TYR A 1056 -21.51 35.75 -28.99
CA TYR A 1056 -22.23 34.57 -29.49
C TYR A 1056 -21.91 34.31 -30.96
N ASP A 1057 -21.92 35.34 -31.81
CA ASP A 1057 -21.65 35.21 -33.24
C ASP A 1057 -20.24 34.69 -33.54
N ASN A 1058 -19.28 34.98 -32.66
CA ASN A 1058 -17.93 34.44 -32.75
C ASN A 1058 -17.89 32.93 -32.45
N ILE A 1059 -18.65 32.45 -31.46
CA ILE A 1059 -18.76 31.00 -31.20
C ILE A 1059 -19.45 30.32 -32.38
N MET A 1060 -20.51 30.93 -32.92
CA MET A 1060 -21.21 30.41 -34.10
C MET A 1060 -20.31 30.37 -35.34
N PHE A 1061 -19.45 31.37 -35.54
CA PHE A 1061 -18.43 31.34 -36.60
C PHE A 1061 -17.47 30.16 -36.44
N VAL A 1062 -16.99 29.89 -35.23
CA VAL A 1062 -16.10 28.73 -34.97
C VAL A 1062 -16.86 27.43 -35.25
N ARG A 1063 -18.11 27.30 -34.78
CA ARG A 1063 -18.95 26.13 -35.08
C ARG A 1063 -19.17 25.93 -36.57
N GLU A 1064 -19.40 26.99 -37.32
CA GLU A 1064 -19.52 26.93 -38.78
C GLU A 1064 -18.22 26.41 -39.41
N ARG A 1065 -17.06 26.92 -38.98
CA ARG A 1065 -15.75 26.47 -39.48
C ARG A 1065 -15.47 25.01 -39.14
N LEU A 1066 -15.87 24.55 -37.96
CA LEU A 1066 -15.68 23.17 -37.50
C LEU A 1066 -16.75 22.21 -38.03
N SER A 1067 -17.76 22.68 -38.76
CA SER A 1067 -18.93 21.87 -39.15
C SER A 1067 -18.63 20.64 -39.99
N THR A 1068 -17.49 20.61 -40.71
CA THR A 1068 -17.05 19.43 -41.47
C THR A 1068 -16.44 18.34 -40.60
N HIS A 1069 -15.91 18.70 -39.43
CA HIS A 1069 -15.39 17.80 -38.40
C HIS A 1069 -15.84 18.29 -37.01
N PRO A 1070 -17.14 18.16 -36.68
CA PRO A 1070 -17.70 18.63 -35.43
C PRO A 1070 -16.94 18.05 -34.23
N ARG A 1071 -16.52 18.92 -33.32
CA ARG A 1071 -15.76 18.54 -32.13
C ARG A 1071 -16.00 19.55 -31.00
N PRO A 1072 -15.68 19.20 -29.73
CA PRO A 1072 -16.00 20.05 -28.59
C PRO A 1072 -15.33 21.43 -28.64
N ILE A 1073 -16.08 22.45 -28.20
CA ILE A 1073 -15.59 23.82 -28.00
C ILE A 1073 -15.60 24.11 -26.50
N ASN A 1074 -14.40 24.23 -25.91
CA ASN A 1074 -14.23 24.59 -24.51
C ASN A 1074 -13.96 26.10 -24.35
N ASN A 1075 -14.36 26.62 -23.20
CA ASN A 1075 -14.05 27.96 -22.70
C ASN A 1075 -13.50 27.81 -21.29
N ASN A 1076 -12.22 27.43 -21.21
CA ASN A 1076 -11.54 27.15 -19.95
C ASN A 1076 -11.27 28.41 -19.11
N LYS A 1077 -11.53 29.62 -19.63
CA LYS A 1077 -11.43 30.88 -18.91
C LYS A 1077 -12.55 31.83 -19.32
N ASN A 1078 -13.36 32.23 -18.36
CA ASN A 1078 -14.29 33.33 -18.50
C ASN A 1078 -13.92 34.47 -17.54
N TYR A 1079 -13.34 35.53 -18.12
CA TYR A 1079 -12.77 36.66 -17.39
C TYR A 1079 -13.83 37.54 -16.73
N GLY A 1080 -13.42 38.15 -15.63
CA GLY A 1080 -14.24 38.96 -14.72
C GLY A 1080 -14.51 40.41 -15.14
N PRO A 1081 -14.99 41.24 -14.20
CA PRO A 1081 -15.56 42.57 -14.42
C PRO A 1081 -14.70 43.58 -15.19
N ASN A 1082 -13.36 43.51 -15.15
CA ASN A 1082 -12.49 44.37 -15.97
C ASN A 1082 -12.67 44.16 -17.47
N ARG A 1083 -13.26 43.03 -17.86
CA ARG A 1083 -13.72 42.75 -19.21
C ARG A 1083 -15.24 42.80 -19.33
N GLY A 1084 -15.91 43.71 -18.62
CA GLY A 1084 -17.31 44.11 -18.89
C GLY A 1084 -18.36 43.96 -17.77
N GLY A 1085 -18.00 43.89 -16.49
CA GLY A 1085 -18.97 43.79 -15.38
C GLY A 1085 -19.82 42.50 -15.40
N GLU A 1086 -21.15 42.68 -15.44
CA GLU A 1086 -22.17 41.61 -15.60
C GLU A 1086 -22.00 40.78 -16.88
N GLU A 1087 -21.16 41.24 -17.80
CA GLU A 1087 -20.78 40.50 -18.99
C GLU A 1087 -20.14 39.15 -18.64
N THR A 1088 -19.52 39.01 -17.46
CA THR A 1088 -18.95 37.74 -16.99
C THR A 1088 -20.02 36.65 -16.91
N VAL A 1089 -21.16 36.93 -16.28
CA VAL A 1089 -22.27 35.97 -16.15
C VAL A 1089 -22.98 35.80 -17.50
N SER A 1090 -23.14 36.90 -18.24
CA SER A 1090 -23.71 36.90 -19.60
C SER A 1090 -22.95 35.99 -20.57
N ARG A 1091 -21.61 35.97 -20.48
CA ARG A 1091 -20.75 35.10 -21.27
C ARG A 1091 -20.97 33.63 -20.93
N MET A 1092 -21.07 33.26 -19.66
CA MET A 1092 -21.36 31.86 -19.27
C MET A 1092 -22.63 31.35 -19.96
N GLY A 1093 -23.72 32.11 -19.85
CA GLY A 1093 -24.98 31.74 -20.49
C GLY A 1093 -24.87 31.71 -22.01
N ARG A 1094 -24.25 32.71 -22.65
CA ARG A 1094 -24.05 32.69 -24.11
C ARG A 1094 -23.19 31.53 -24.59
N MET A 1095 -22.16 31.11 -23.85
CA MET A 1095 -21.32 29.97 -24.22
C MET A 1095 -22.15 28.68 -24.24
N ILE A 1096 -22.94 28.43 -23.19
CA ILE A 1096 -23.79 27.24 -23.09
C ILE A 1096 -24.84 27.24 -24.22
N PHE A 1097 -25.51 28.38 -24.44
CA PHE A 1097 -26.58 28.49 -25.45
C PHE A 1097 -26.05 28.62 -26.89
N ALA A 1098 -24.75 28.87 -27.07
CA ALA A 1098 -24.05 28.69 -28.33
C ALA A 1098 -23.57 27.24 -28.54
N GLY A 1099 -23.78 26.35 -27.57
CA GLY A 1099 -23.41 24.94 -27.65
C GLY A 1099 -21.92 24.68 -27.38
N SER A 1100 -21.28 25.43 -26.48
CA SER A 1100 -19.96 25.09 -25.95
C SER A 1100 -20.05 23.87 -25.02
N ALA A 1101 -19.06 22.99 -25.09
CA ALA A 1101 -18.99 21.75 -24.33
C ALA A 1101 -18.50 21.93 -22.89
N GLY A 1102 -17.65 22.94 -22.67
CA GLY A 1102 -17.09 23.25 -21.36
C GLY A 1102 -16.97 24.74 -21.13
N VAL A 1103 -17.37 25.19 -19.93
CA VAL A 1103 -17.44 26.60 -19.57
C VAL A 1103 -17.07 26.78 -18.10
N ARG A 1104 -16.10 27.63 -17.79
CA ARG A 1104 -15.73 27.91 -16.40
C ARG A 1104 -15.35 29.36 -16.13
N PHE A 1105 -15.55 29.80 -14.89
CA PHE A 1105 -15.06 31.08 -14.43
C PHE A 1105 -13.53 31.11 -14.34
N HIS A 1106 -12.93 32.22 -14.77
CA HIS A 1106 -11.52 32.48 -14.55
C HIS A 1106 -11.23 32.72 -13.07
N ARG A 1107 -10.00 32.40 -12.65
CA ARG A 1107 -9.55 32.58 -11.27
C ARG A 1107 -9.61 34.05 -10.83
N PRO A 1108 -9.79 34.35 -9.54
CA PRO A 1108 -9.56 35.68 -9.03
C PRO A 1108 -8.06 35.99 -9.03
N HIS A 1109 -7.69 37.19 -9.47
CA HIS A 1109 -6.30 37.69 -9.49
C HIS A 1109 -6.31 39.13 -8.93
N PRO A 1110 -5.33 39.57 -8.10
CA PRO A 1110 -4.10 38.90 -7.66
C PRO A 1110 -4.20 38.16 -6.33
N HIS A 1111 -5.36 37.58 -6.00
CA HIS A 1111 -5.57 37.00 -4.66
C HIS A 1111 -4.79 35.69 -4.46
N GLU A 1112 -3.57 35.78 -3.91
CA GLU A 1112 -2.69 34.62 -3.68
C GLU A 1112 -2.87 33.94 -2.32
N ASP A 1113 -3.44 34.64 -1.33
CA ASP A 1113 -3.62 34.12 0.03
C ASP A 1113 -4.86 33.20 0.13
N PRO A 1114 -4.73 31.97 0.67
CA PRO A 1114 -5.85 31.03 0.88
C PRO A 1114 -7.07 31.62 1.58
N ALA A 1115 -6.92 32.66 2.40
CA ALA A 1115 -8.04 33.36 3.02
C ALA A 1115 -9.02 33.98 2.01
N TYR A 1116 -8.59 34.17 0.76
CA TYR A 1116 -9.37 34.73 -0.34
C TYR A 1116 -9.80 33.68 -1.38
N MET A 1117 -9.75 32.39 -1.05
CA MET A 1117 -10.08 31.28 -1.96
C MET A 1117 -11.45 31.43 -2.64
N TYR A 1118 -12.42 32.02 -1.94
CA TYR A 1118 -13.78 32.25 -2.44
C TYR A 1118 -14.07 33.75 -2.70
N ALA A 1119 -13.03 34.58 -2.80
CA ALA A 1119 -13.19 35.98 -3.17
C ALA A 1119 -13.33 36.12 -4.70
N GLU A 1120 -14.06 37.15 -5.11
CA GLU A 1120 -14.04 37.61 -6.50
C GLU A 1120 -12.97 38.68 -6.70
N SER A 1121 -12.63 38.92 -7.96
CA SER A 1121 -11.75 40.01 -8.38
C SER A 1121 -12.24 40.62 -9.68
N GLU A 1122 -11.62 41.73 -10.07
CA GLU A 1122 -11.83 42.34 -11.38
C GLU A 1122 -11.46 41.40 -12.55
N TRP A 1123 -10.64 40.38 -12.34
CA TRP A 1123 -10.16 39.45 -13.38
C TRP A 1123 -10.97 38.15 -13.49
N GLY A 1124 -11.72 37.78 -12.46
CA GLY A 1124 -12.48 36.53 -12.44
C GLY A 1124 -13.29 36.34 -11.17
N LEU A 1125 -14.39 35.57 -11.29
CA LEU A 1125 -15.28 35.22 -10.19
C LEU A 1125 -14.83 33.95 -9.43
N GLY A 1126 -13.90 33.17 -9.98
CA GLY A 1126 -13.41 31.93 -9.40
C GLY A 1126 -14.52 30.97 -8.98
N LEU A 1127 -14.44 30.54 -7.71
CA LEU A 1127 -15.47 29.77 -7.02
C LEU A 1127 -16.16 30.59 -5.92
N SER A 1128 -16.30 31.90 -6.11
CA SER A 1128 -16.99 32.78 -5.15
C SER A 1128 -18.44 32.36 -4.88
N PRO A 1129 -19.08 32.80 -3.79
CA PRO A 1129 -20.48 32.49 -3.51
C PRO A 1129 -21.43 32.86 -4.65
N ARG A 1130 -21.12 33.91 -5.42
CA ARG A 1130 -21.89 34.27 -6.63
C ARG A 1130 -21.66 33.26 -7.75
N ALA A 1131 -20.40 32.91 -8.04
CA ALA A 1131 -20.06 31.88 -9.03
C ALA A 1131 -20.72 30.53 -8.71
N GLN A 1132 -20.69 30.11 -7.44
CA GLN A 1132 -21.35 28.92 -6.93
C GLN A 1132 -22.85 28.89 -7.25
N LYS A 1133 -23.57 30.00 -7.00
CA LYS A 1133 -25.00 30.12 -7.33
C LYS A 1133 -25.25 30.07 -8.83
N ILE A 1134 -24.40 30.69 -9.63
CA ILE A 1134 -24.53 30.68 -11.09
C ILE A 1134 -24.28 29.29 -11.66
N ILE A 1135 -23.21 28.60 -11.24
CA ILE A 1135 -22.91 27.22 -11.64
C ILE A 1135 -24.10 26.31 -11.27
N LYS A 1136 -24.61 26.43 -10.04
CA LYS A 1136 -25.78 25.68 -9.58
C LYS A 1136 -27.02 25.95 -10.43
N SER A 1137 -27.31 27.21 -10.72
CA SER A 1137 -28.47 27.60 -11.53
C SER A 1137 -28.36 27.08 -12.98
N LEU A 1138 -27.17 27.16 -13.56
CA LEU A 1138 -26.89 26.65 -14.89
C LEU A 1138 -27.06 25.13 -14.91
N ARG A 1139 -26.45 24.42 -13.96
CA ARG A 1139 -26.60 22.96 -13.82
C ARG A 1139 -28.07 22.56 -13.67
N MET A 1140 -28.80 23.20 -12.76
CA MET A 1140 -30.23 22.96 -12.56
C MET A 1140 -31.03 23.13 -13.84
N ALA A 1141 -30.74 24.16 -14.64
CA ALA A 1141 -31.44 24.40 -15.90
C ALA A 1141 -31.05 23.38 -16.99
N THR A 1142 -29.77 23.03 -17.10
CA THR A 1142 -29.27 22.15 -18.14
C THR A 1142 -29.58 20.69 -17.87
N ASP A 1143 -29.71 20.27 -16.61
CA ASP A 1143 -30.06 18.88 -16.23
C ASP A 1143 -31.54 18.54 -16.51
N GLU A 1144 -32.38 19.56 -16.72
CA GLU A 1144 -33.76 19.36 -17.19
C GLU A 1144 -33.81 19.11 -18.71
N LEU A 1145 -32.70 19.33 -19.42
CA LEU A 1145 -32.58 19.13 -20.87
C LEU A 1145 -31.81 17.84 -21.15
N ASP A 1146 -32.16 17.17 -22.25
CA ASP A 1146 -31.26 16.22 -22.88
C ASP A 1146 -30.31 17.02 -23.79
N ILE A 1147 -29.22 17.50 -23.21
CA ILE A 1147 -28.29 18.43 -23.85
C ILE A 1147 -27.74 17.91 -25.18
N ALA A 1148 -27.58 16.58 -25.29
CA ALA A 1148 -27.04 15.92 -26.47
C ALA A 1148 -27.94 16.12 -27.70
N LEU A 1149 -29.25 16.25 -27.51
CA LEU A 1149 -30.21 16.43 -28.60
C LEU A 1149 -30.46 17.89 -28.97
N THR A 1150 -29.92 18.82 -28.19
CA THR A 1150 -30.16 20.25 -28.40
C THR A 1150 -29.15 20.89 -29.35
N LYS A 1151 -29.57 21.97 -30.00
CA LYS A 1151 -28.70 22.83 -30.83
C LYS A 1151 -29.03 24.31 -30.62
N PRO A 1152 -28.07 25.22 -30.87
CA PRO A 1152 -28.34 26.65 -30.92
C PRO A 1152 -29.41 26.94 -31.98
N GLY A 1153 -30.46 27.69 -31.61
CA GLY A 1153 -31.69 27.80 -32.41
C GLY A 1153 -32.26 29.23 -32.50
N ASN A 1154 -31.41 30.25 -32.47
CA ASN A 1154 -31.87 31.65 -32.50
C ASN A 1154 -32.73 32.00 -33.74
N ASP A 1155 -32.69 31.19 -34.81
CA ASP A 1155 -33.58 31.30 -35.98
C ASP A 1155 -35.06 31.04 -35.66
N LEU A 1156 -35.37 30.39 -34.54
CA LEU A 1156 -36.73 30.18 -34.03
C LEU A 1156 -37.24 31.35 -33.18
N LEU A 1157 -36.42 32.39 -32.98
CA LEU A 1157 -36.79 33.59 -32.24
C LEU A 1157 -37.13 34.72 -33.23
N SER A 1158 -38.24 35.41 -32.96
CA SER A 1158 -38.66 36.63 -33.64
C SER A 1158 -38.96 37.72 -32.61
N ASP A 1159 -39.07 38.98 -33.06
CA ASP A 1159 -39.18 40.15 -32.19
C ASP A 1159 -38.07 40.20 -31.12
N ARG A 1160 -36.84 39.85 -31.54
CA ARG A 1160 -35.65 39.74 -30.70
C ARG A 1160 -34.65 40.83 -31.08
N GLU A 1161 -34.22 41.63 -30.12
CA GLU A 1161 -33.10 42.56 -30.28
C GLU A 1161 -31.73 41.85 -30.14
N ASP A 1162 -30.67 42.51 -30.60
CA ASP A 1162 -29.31 42.02 -30.42
C ASP A 1162 -29.00 41.81 -28.93
N ASN A 1163 -28.47 40.64 -28.58
CA ASN A 1163 -28.17 40.24 -27.20
C ASN A 1163 -29.36 40.14 -26.23
N GLU A 1164 -30.60 40.10 -26.72
CA GLU A 1164 -31.78 40.00 -25.84
C GLU A 1164 -32.02 38.59 -25.29
N ALA A 1165 -32.01 37.57 -26.15
CA ALA A 1165 -32.22 36.18 -25.74
C ALA A 1165 -31.39 35.20 -26.58
N TYR A 1166 -31.10 34.02 -26.05
CA TYR A 1166 -30.40 32.96 -26.78
C TYR A 1166 -31.13 31.64 -26.57
N LEU A 1167 -31.35 30.88 -27.64
CA LEU A 1167 -32.12 29.64 -27.62
C LEU A 1167 -31.22 28.42 -27.82
N LEU A 1168 -31.42 27.43 -26.95
CA LEU A 1168 -30.97 26.06 -27.15
C LEU A 1168 -32.22 25.18 -27.29
N ALA A 1169 -32.33 24.41 -28.37
CA ALA A 1169 -33.57 23.70 -28.67
C ALA A 1169 -33.37 22.37 -29.41
N GLU A 1170 -34.28 21.44 -29.13
CA GLU A 1170 -34.67 20.32 -30.00
C GLU A 1170 -36.13 20.58 -30.40
N PRO A 1171 -36.39 21.16 -31.59
CA PRO A 1171 -37.73 21.60 -31.97
C PRO A 1171 -38.78 20.49 -31.82
N GLY A 1172 -39.86 20.78 -31.10
CA GLY A 1172 -40.93 19.83 -30.81
C GLY A 1172 -40.76 19.01 -29.51
N ARG A 1173 -39.57 19.01 -28.88
CA ARG A 1173 -39.30 18.17 -27.68
C ARG A 1173 -38.78 18.93 -26.47
N GLN A 1174 -37.93 19.94 -26.66
CA GLN A 1174 -37.38 20.72 -25.55
C GLN A 1174 -36.84 22.07 -26.03
N TYR A 1175 -37.01 23.10 -25.21
CA TYR A 1175 -36.49 24.44 -25.48
C TYR A 1175 -35.99 25.06 -24.18
N ALA A 1176 -34.84 25.73 -24.24
CA ALA A 1176 -34.39 26.62 -23.18
C ALA A 1176 -34.00 27.96 -23.77
N LEU A 1177 -34.39 29.06 -23.11
CA LEU A 1177 -33.97 30.41 -23.48
C LEU A 1177 -33.20 31.06 -22.34
N TYR A 1178 -32.08 31.69 -22.67
CA TYR A 1178 -31.30 32.52 -21.77
C TYR A 1178 -31.47 34.00 -22.11
N PHE A 1179 -31.87 34.79 -21.12
CA PHE A 1179 -31.98 36.24 -21.17
C PHE A 1179 -30.86 36.87 -20.33
N PRO A 1180 -29.92 37.61 -20.93
CA PRO A 1180 -28.83 38.24 -20.18
C PRO A 1180 -29.30 39.34 -19.22
N ASP A 1181 -30.37 40.09 -19.52
CA ASP A 1181 -30.90 41.13 -18.61
C ASP A 1181 -32.41 41.31 -18.79
N GLY A 1182 -33.18 40.25 -18.53
CA GLY A 1182 -34.60 40.22 -18.86
C GLY A 1182 -34.87 40.36 -20.37
N GLY A 1183 -36.10 40.72 -20.74
CA GLY A 1183 -36.50 40.90 -22.14
C GLY A 1183 -37.76 40.13 -22.52
N SER A 1184 -38.12 40.20 -23.80
CA SER A 1184 -39.36 39.63 -24.33
C SER A 1184 -39.21 39.24 -25.79
N VAL A 1185 -39.26 37.94 -26.09
CA VAL A 1185 -39.13 37.43 -27.47
C VAL A 1185 -40.30 36.54 -27.85
N VAL A 1186 -40.50 36.34 -29.15
CA VAL A 1186 -41.48 35.40 -29.68
C VAL A 1186 -40.76 34.13 -30.15
N LEU A 1187 -41.05 33.00 -29.50
CA LEU A 1187 -40.55 31.68 -29.85
C LEU A 1187 -41.51 30.97 -30.81
N ASP A 1188 -40.99 30.48 -31.93
CA ASP A 1188 -41.72 29.57 -32.81
C ASP A 1188 -41.80 28.16 -32.19
N MET A 1189 -42.97 27.83 -31.65
CA MET A 1189 -43.31 26.49 -31.16
C MET A 1189 -44.32 25.77 -32.09
N SER A 1190 -44.37 26.13 -33.37
CA SER A 1190 -45.28 25.51 -34.35
C SER A 1190 -45.01 24.02 -34.58
N HIS A 1191 -43.76 23.59 -34.37
CA HIS A 1191 -43.34 22.18 -34.44
C HIS A 1191 -43.65 21.37 -33.18
N ALA A 1192 -44.09 22.01 -32.09
CA ALA A 1192 -44.50 21.37 -30.84
C ALA A 1192 -46.02 21.26 -30.77
N SER A 1193 -46.53 20.35 -29.93
CA SER A 1193 -47.97 20.21 -29.69
C SER A 1193 -48.26 19.96 -28.21
N GLY A 1194 -49.52 20.15 -27.79
CA GLY A 1194 -49.94 19.90 -26.41
C GLY A 1194 -49.66 21.06 -25.44
N GLN A 1195 -49.77 20.76 -24.14
CA GLN A 1195 -49.43 21.67 -23.04
C GLN A 1195 -47.96 21.49 -22.67
N TRP A 1196 -47.31 22.59 -22.29
CA TRP A 1196 -45.89 22.63 -21.96
C TRP A 1196 -45.69 23.32 -20.61
N ASN A 1197 -44.82 22.75 -19.79
CA ASN A 1197 -44.34 23.36 -18.57
C ASN A 1197 -43.32 24.45 -18.90
N SER A 1198 -43.51 25.63 -18.32
CA SER A 1198 -42.57 26.75 -18.33
C SER A 1198 -42.07 27.01 -16.92
N ARG A 1199 -40.77 26.83 -16.71
CA ARG A 1199 -40.10 27.06 -15.43
C ARG A 1199 -38.96 28.04 -15.63
N TRP A 1200 -38.88 29.04 -14.77
CA TRP A 1200 -37.86 30.08 -14.82
C TRP A 1200 -36.87 29.92 -13.67
N ILE A 1201 -35.60 30.19 -13.92
CA ILE A 1201 -34.56 30.28 -12.90
C ILE A 1201 -33.76 31.56 -13.07
N ASN A 1202 -33.54 32.27 -11.97
CA ASN A 1202 -32.63 33.40 -11.93
C ASN A 1202 -31.23 32.90 -11.53
N LEU A 1203 -30.21 33.23 -12.32
CA LEU A 1203 -28.86 32.67 -12.10
C LEU A 1203 -28.21 33.10 -10.78
N ASP A 1204 -28.63 34.23 -10.20
CA ASP A 1204 -28.13 34.73 -8.92
C ASP A 1204 -28.89 34.15 -7.70
N GLN A 1205 -29.96 33.37 -7.92
CA GLN A 1205 -30.80 32.83 -6.85
C GLN A 1205 -30.68 31.31 -6.69
N ALA A 1206 -30.41 30.55 -7.76
CA ALA A 1206 -30.38 29.09 -7.74
C ALA A 1206 -31.69 28.43 -7.25
N GLU A 1207 -32.83 29.05 -7.59
CA GLU A 1207 -34.17 28.60 -7.24
C GLU A 1207 -35.10 28.64 -8.45
N TRP A 1208 -35.90 27.58 -8.62
CA TRP A 1208 -36.92 27.52 -9.64
C TRP A 1208 -38.15 28.34 -9.28
N SER A 1209 -38.70 29.07 -10.25
CA SER A 1209 -40.03 29.65 -10.16
C SER A 1209 -41.10 28.56 -10.16
N VAL A 1210 -42.30 28.93 -9.71
CA VAL A 1210 -43.50 28.09 -9.89
C VAL A 1210 -43.69 27.79 -11.38
N SER A 1211 -43.87 26.51 -11.71
CA SER A 1211 -44.14 26.05 -13.08
C SER A 1211 -45.47 26.62 -13.60
N ARG A 1212 -45.49 27.10 -14.84
CA ARG A 1212 -46.69 27.61 -15.53
C ARG A 1212 -46.94 26.79 -16.80
N GLN A 1213 -48.21 26.63 -17.19
CA GLN A 1213 -48.56 25.97 -18.45
C GLN A 1213 -48.60 26.98 -19.60
N ILE A 1214 -48.01 26.62 -20.72
CA ILE A 1214 -48.14 27.32 -22.00
C ILE A 1214 -48.62 26.34 -23.08
N ARG A 1215 -49.31 26.86 -24.10
CA ARG A 1215 -49.83 26.04 -25.21
C ARG A 1215 -48.92 26.17 -26.43
N ALA A 1216 -48.38 25.04 -26.90
CA ALA A 1216 -47.57 24.94 -28.11
C ALA A 1216 -48.43 24.86 -29.40
N GLY A 1217 -47.79 24.72 -30.57
CA GLY A 1217 -48.42 24.65 -31.89
C GLY A 1217 -48.67 26.02 -32.52
N GLN A 1218 -48.03 27.07 -31.99
CA GLN A 1218 -48.14 28.46 -32.41
C GLN A 1218 -46.89 29.23 -31.97
N ASN A 1219 -46.75 30.47 -32.43
CA ASN A 1219 -45.77 31.40 -31.90
C ASN A 1219 -46.17 31.78 -30.46
N VAL A 1220 -45.23 31.66 -29.52
CA VAL A 1220 -45.46 31.94 -28.10
C VAL A 1220 -44.57 33.09 -27.67
N LYS A 1221 -45.18 34.12 -27.08
CA LYS A 1221 -44.44 35.22 -26.46
C LYS A 1221 -43.89 34.77 -25.10
N ILE A 1222 -42.58 34.94 -24.91
CA ILE A 1222 -41.84 34.56 -23.70
C ILE A 1222 -41.32 35.85 -23.04
N ASP A 1223 -41.91 36.20 -21.89
CA ASP A 1223 -41.59 37.41 -21.13
C ASP A 1223 -40.78 37.03 -19.87
N ALA A 1224 -39.55 37.55 -19.75
CA ALA A 1224 -38.73 37.34 -18.57
C ALA A 1224 -39.37 37.98 -17.31
N PRO A 1225 -39.26 37.36 -16.12
CA PRO A 1225 -39.91 37.87 -14.90
C PRO A 1225 -39.44 39.27 -14.44
N GLY A 1226 -38.26 39.72 -14.87
CA GLY A 1226 -37.69 41.02 -14.56
C GLY A 1226 -36.26 41.16 -15.10
N HIS A 1227 -35.56 42.20 -14.65
CA HIS A 1227 -34.13 42.40 -14.94
C HIS A 1227 -33.25 41.28 -14.36
N GLY A 1228 -32.01 41.19 -14.85
CA GLY A 1228 -31.01 40.20 -14.47
C GLY A 1228 -31.01 38.94 -15.33
N HIS A 1229 -30.20 37.96 -14.93
CA HIS A 1229 -29.95 36.74 -15.70
C HIS A 1229 -31.03 35.69 -15.49
N TRP A 1230 -31.78 35.36 -16.54
CA TRP A 1230 -32.88 34.40 -16.47
C TRP A 1230 -32.72 33.29 -17.50
N ILE A 1231 -32.99 32.05 -17.07
CA ILE A 1231 -33.24 30.93 -17.98
C ILE A 1231 -34.68 30.50 -17.83
N VAL A 1232 -35.36 30.24 -18.94
CA VAL A 1232 -36.60 29.47 -18.97
C VAL A 1232 -36.36 28.13 -19.63
N VAL A 1233 -36.83 27.07 -18.99
CA VAL A 1233 -36.89 25.72 -19.57
C VAL A 1233 -38.34 25.39 -19.89
N LEU A 1234 -38.56 24.97 -21.14
CA LEU A 1234 -39.85 24.57 -21.68
C LEU A 1234 -39.80 23.09 -22.06
N LEU A 1235 -40.61 22.28 -21.38
CA LEU A 1235 -40.73 20.83 -21.63
C LEU A 1235 -42.21 20.44 -21.80
N PRO A 1236 -42.54 19.36 -22.54
CA PRO A 1236 -43.89 18.85 -22.63
C PRO A 1236 -44.45 18.57 -21.23
N ALA A 1237 -45.70 18.99 -20.99
CA ALA A 1237 -46.42 18.55 -19.80
C ALA A 1237 -46.82 17.07 -19.99
N PRO A 1238 -46.69 16.23 -18.94
CA PRO A 1238 -47.06 14.82 -19.01
C PRO A 1238 -48.54 14.59 -19.32
#